data_AF-A0A851GIS1-F1
#
_entry.id   AF-A0A851GIS1-F1
#
_cell.length_a   1.000
_cell.length_b   1.000
_cell.length_c   1.000
_cell.angle_alpha   90.00
_cell.angle_beta   90.00
_cell.angle_gamma   90.00
#
_symmetry.space_group_name_H-M   'P 1'
#
loop_
_entity.id
_entity.type
_entity.pdbx_description
1 polymer ?
#
loop_
_entity_poly.entity_id
_entity_poly.type
_entity_poly.pdbx_seq_one_letter_code
_entity_poly.pdbx_strand_id
1 'polypeptide(L)'
;MKRLHLHWTAVLALTTLTCLSPRNVHAGCCDHVTEQTEDNQSVLILEARVTGRQCLKLDNGIIVTDVTLQPIETFKGEQQNEPLTIRMPGGRIGNEGQFDSGHIRLTSGSDYIFRLVAHESHWKCLNARVERAGKASEKRRNAYREKRRKAGKETKRYDLGNDVDTLITGEDGADAKPPKPDPDPEPEPVPSVPTFGYMEDANGIPSRFAVCDSNTPIPYLVDIDTELLPGDITESQAIQAVEDALTAWSDASGLTFKFEGLSSFGQAASGVSSSDYKIRIQLHDKYNTISSTSTLGKGGGAYTGSTSYPGGGTGGKVIDQEFHKRTRGYLMLNHRSSSMENYKTFVEVLTHELGHVLGLSHSSEDPSEANSTLNEAMMYYRVHADERGASLGTYDVEKINAGYPADNMPPSGMDRILYAVTGSPQPTGIGVDRVTVSGNDRETPDNLSVHILTSTASNINGSFSTSGSSTIVYTPNAAYSGSLTEEQIEAGVYNDRIQYRISDGTNLSAYHSLRIVGFNFDSTPSDGLPDNWMNTHFPGTGVGSVGDPNHPDSDPDGDGMSNRIEYIYGSDPNDPDSYPPKMSYDHINETVSWNSINRMPYYLECSEDMHTWTTIHSCLGTGERLIKEISNPDNGQRFYRIKLRP
;
A
#
# COMPACT_ATOMS: atom_id res chain seq x y z
N MET A 1 15.20 -79.53 -4.67
CA MET A 1 16.30 -78.70 -4.15
C MET A 1 17.19 -78.24 -5.29
N LYS A 2 17.30 -76.91 -5.45
CA LYS A 2 18.32 -76.10 -6.15
C LYS A 2 18.73 -76.45 -7.59
N ARG A 3 18.43 -75.53 -8.52
CA ARG A 3 19.44 -74.89 -9.40
C ARG A 3 18.92 -73.56 -9.99
N LEU A 4 19.76 -72.53 -9.84
CA LEU A 4 19.70 -71.20 -10.45
C LEU A 4 19.59 -71.25 -11.98
N HIS A 5 18.88 -70.29 -12.58
CA HIS A 5 19.43 -69.52 -13.70
C HIS A 5 18.83 -68.09 -13.76
N LEU A 6 19.76 -67.16 -14.01
CA LEU A 6 19.63 -65.71 -14.10
C LEU A 6 18.72 -65.32 -15.29
N HIS A 7 17.75 -64.43 -15.06
CA HIS A 7 17.13 -63.63 -16.12
C HIS A 7 17.26 -62.15 -15.75
N TRP A 8 17.94 -61.43 -16.63
CA TRP A 8 18.08 -59.98 -16.64
C TRP A 8 16.75 -59.37 -17.09
N THR A 9 16.10 -58.58 -16.23
CA THR A 9 15.06 -57.63 -16.62
C THR A 9 15.70 -56.26 -16.84
N ALA A 10 15.77 -55.83 -18.10
CA ALA A 10 16.10 -54.45 -18.45
C ALA A 10 14.89 -53.57 -18.11
N VAL A 11 15.05 -52.67 -17.13
CA VAL A 11 14.12 -51.56 -16.88
C VAL A 11 14.46 -50.48 -17.91
N LEU A 12 13.54 -50.25 -18.84
CA LEU A 12 13.58 -49.10 -19.75
C LEU A 12 13.27 -47.85 -18.91
N ALA A 13 14.29 -47.07 -18.55
CA ALA A 13 14.09 -45.75 -17.99
C ALA A 13 13.63 -44.82 -19.12
N LEU A 14 12.32 -44.55 -19.16
CA LEU A 14 11.74 -43.48 -19.96
C LEU A 14 12.12 -42.16 -19.27
N THR A 15 13.29 -41.61 -19.58
CA THR A 15 13.59 -40.22 -19.26
C THR A 15 12.66 -39.33 -20.07
N THR A 16 11.57 -38.88 -19.45
CA THR A 16 10.83 -37.70 -19.88
C THR A 16 11.81 -36.54 -19.87
N LEU A 17 12.32 -36.21 -21.06
CA LEU A 17 13.02 -34.95 -21.29
C LEU A 17 11.96 -33.87 -21.14
N THR A 18 11.82 -33.31 -19.93
CA THR A 18 11.10 -32.06 -19.72
C THR A 18 11.85 -31.00 -20.51
N CYS A 19 11.35 -30.68 -21.71
CA CYS A 19 11.73 -29.46 -22.39
C CYS A 19 11.30 -28.32 -21.48
N LEU A 20 12.22 -27.80 -20.67
CA LEU A 20 12.05 -26.53 -19.98
C LEU A 20 11.86 -25.47 -21.06
N SER A 21 10.60 -25.06 -21.27
CA SER A 21 10.28 -23.90 -22.09
C SER A 21 11.03 -22.69 -21.53
N PRO A 22 11.56 -21.80 -22.38
CA PRO A 22 12.13 -20.56 -21.89
C PRO A 22 11.06 -19.78 -21.13
N ARG A 23 11.32 -19.49 -19.84
CA ARG A 23 10.42 -18.67 -19.02
C ARG A 23 10.43 -17.25 -19.56
N ASN A 24 9.27 -16.81 -20.06
CA ASN A 24 9.04 -15.42 -20.42
C ASN A 24 8.51 -14.71 -19.16
N VAL A 25 8.97 -13.48 -18.95
CA VAL A 25 8.39 -12.57 -17.94
C VAL A 25 7.45 -11.63 -18.68
N HIS A 26 6.24 -11.42 -18.19
CA HIS A 26 5.22 -10.55 -18.78
C HIS A 26 4.79 -9.45 -17.81
N ALA A 27 4.00 -8.50 -18.30
CA ALA A 27 3.67 -7.30 -17.56
C ALA A 27 2.30 -6.74 -18.00
N GLY A 28 1.36 -6.66 -17.04
CA GLY A 28 -0.06 -6.33 -17.25
C GLY A 28 -0.85 -7.41 -18.01
N CYS A 29 -2.16 -7.22 -18.13
CA CYS A 29 -3.03 -8.11 -18.89
C CYS A 29 -2.78 -7.95 -20.40
N CYS A 30 -2.57 -9.08 -21.09
CA CYS A 30 -2.29 -9.09 -22.51
C CYS A 30 -3.22 -9.97 -23.34
N ASP A 31 -3.37 -9.60 -24.61
CA ASP A 31 -4.11 -10.35 -25.61
C ASP A 31 -3.32 -11.59 -26.08
N HIS A 32 -4.02 -12.53 -26.72
CA HIS A 32 -3.45 -13.69 -27.38
C HIS A 32 -2.72 -13.29 -28.68
N VAL A 33 -1.54 -12.67 -28.56
CA VAL A 33 -0.69 -12.37 -29.71
C VAL A 33 0.41 -13.40 -29.94
N THR A 34 0.74 -13.62 -31.21
CA THR A 34 1.88 -14.45 -31.59
C THR A 34 3.19 -13.71 -31.35
N GLU A 35 4.25 -14.45 -31.00
CA GLU A 35 5.61 -13.90 -30.90
C GLU A 35 6.06 -13.24 -32.22
N GLN A 36 5.56 -13.72 -33.36
CA GLN A 36 5.87 -13.12 -34.66
C GLN A 36 5.28 -11.71 -34.81
N THR A 37 4.10 -11.46 -34.23
CA THR A 37 3.48 -10.13 -34.20
C THR A 37 4.34 -9.17 -33.37
N GLU A 38 4.78 -9.59 -32.19
CA GLU A 38 5.64 -8.78 -31.31
C GLU A 38 7.02 -8.52 -31.94
N ASP A 39 7.63 -9.55 -32.54
CA ASP A 39 8.87 -9.42 -33.29
C ASP A 39 8.74 -8.36 -34.39
N ASN A 40 7.61 -8.30 -35.08
CA ASN A 40 7.37 -7.32 -36.15
C ASN A 40 7.23 -5.89 -35.59
N GLN A 41 6.60 -5.72 -34.44
CA GLN A 41 6.40 -4.42 -33.78
C GLN A 41 7.67 -3.85 -33.13
N SER A 42 8.55 -4.72 -32.64
CA SER A 42 9.83 -4.28 -32.07
C SER A 42 10.69 -3.59 -33.13
N VAL A 43 11.38 -2.50 -32.77
CA VAL A 43 12.34 -1.85 -33.67
C VAL A 43 13.76 -2.39 -33.48
N LEU A 44 14.02 -2.97 -32.30
CA LEU A 44 15.30 -3.55 -31.91
C LEU A 44 15.04 -4.87 -31.17
N ILE A 45 15.71 -5.94 -31.59
CA ILE A 45 15.75 -7.22 -30.85
C ILE A 45 17.21 -7.52 -30.58
N LEU A 46 17.57 -7.75 -29.32
CA LEU A 46 18.95 -8.05 -28.93
C LEU A 46 19.02 -8.98 -27.73
N GLU A 47 20.12 -9.70 -27.62
CA GLU A 47 20.59 -10.27 -26.36
C GLU A 47 21.48 -9.26 -25.64
N ALA A 48 21.22 -9.02 -24.37
CA ALA A 48 22.00 -8.11 -23.55
C ALA A 48 22.12 -8.59 -22.10
N ARG A 49 23.23 -8.24 -21.46
CA ARG A 49 23.46 -8.44 -20.03
C ARG A 49 22.93 -7.26 -19.25
N VAL A 50 22.23 -7.51 -18.15
CA VAL A 50 21.84 -6.46 -17.20
C VAL A 50 23.05 -6.09 -16.35
N THR A 51 23.54 -4.86 -16.43
CA THR A 51 24.79 -4.43 -15.75
C THR A 51 24.57 -3.40 -14.66
N GLY A 52 23.43 -2.72 -14.62
CA GLY A 52 23.14 -1.72 -13.60
C GLY A 52 21.66 -1.37 -13.57
N ARG A 53 21.23 -0.78 -12.44
CA ARG A 53 19.89 -0.24 -12.23
C ARG A 53 19.94 1.03 -11.42
N GLN A 54 18.97 1.90 -11.67
CA GLN A 54 18.80 3.12 -10.91
C GLN A 54 17.32 3.49 -10.86
N CYS A 55 16.82 3.78 -9.66
CA CYS A 55 15.49 4.36 -9.51
C CYS A 55 15.58 5.90 -9.62
N LEU A 56 14.63 6.47 -10.36
CA LEU A 56 14.52 7.90 -10.62
C LEU A 56 13.12 8.39 -10.25
N LYS A 57 13.03 9.56 -9.62
CA LYS A 57 11.78 10.29 -9.44
C LYS A 57 11.73 11.42 -10.45
N LEU A 58 10.72 11.39 -11.30
CA LEU A 58 10.46 12.41 -12.31
C LEU A 58 9.82 13.66 -11.68
N ASP A 59 9.81 14.78 -12.40
CA ASP A 59 9.26 16.07 -11.95
C ASP A 59 7.77 16.00 -11.57
N ASN A 60 7.02 15.10 -12.21
CA ASN A 60 5.62 14.84 -11.87
C ASN A 60 5.43 13.92 -10.65
N GLY A 61 6.52 13.45 -10.03
CA GLY A 61 6.52 12.59 -8.85
C GLY A 61 6.35 11.09 -9.12
N ILE A 62 6.36 10.65 -10.39
CA ILE A 62 6.38 9.24 -10.77
C ILE A 62 7.76 8.64 -10.47
N ILE A 63 7.79 7.41 -9.98
CA ILE A 63 9.02 6.64 -9.83
C ILE A 63 9.16 5.68 -11.01
N VAL A 64 10.35 5.69 -11.61
CA VAL A 64 10.75 4.80 -12.70
C VAL A 64 12.08 4.12 -12.37
N THR A 65 12.35 2.99 -13.01
CA THR A 65 13.61 2.26 -12.90
C THR A 65 14.30 2.22 -14.25
N ASP A 66 15.47 2.83 -14.33
CA ASP A 66 16.37 2.72 -15.47
C ASP A 66 17.28 1.50 -15.30
N VAL A 67 17.37 0.68 -16.33
CA VAL A 67 18.21 -0.53 -16.36
C VAL A 67 19.23 -0.38 -17.48
N THR A 68 20.51 -0.46 -17.12
CA THR A 68 21.62 -0.44 -18.07
C THR A 68 21.83 -1.85 -18.63
N LEU A 69 21.77 -1.95 -19.95
CA LEU A 69 21.96 -3.18 -20.71
C LEU A 69 23.28 -3.08 -21.48
N GLN A 70 24.15 -4.08 -21.31
CA GLN A 70 25.33 -4.27 -22.15
C GLN A 70 24.98 -5.21 -23.30
N PRO A 71 24.90 -4.72 -24.56
CA PRO A 71 24.59 -5.58 -25.70
C PRO A 71 25.62 -6.70 -25.88
N ILE A 72 25.12 -7.90 -26.16
CA ILE A 72 25.91 -9.08 -26.51
C ILE A 72 25.77 -9.36 -28.01
N GLU A 73 24.52 -9.44 -28.49
CA GLU A 73 24.22 -9.72 -29.90
C GLU A 73 22.95 -8.99 -30.33
N THR A 74 23.01 -8.26 -31.44
CA THR A 74 21.82 -7.63 -32.03
C THR A 74 21.22 -8.55 -33.11
N PHE A 75 19.94 -8.85 -32.97
CA PHE A 75 19.17 -9.72 -33.87
C PHE A 75 18.33 -8.94 -34.89
N LYS A 76 17.74 -7.81 -34.50
CA LYS A 76 16.94 -6.92 -35.36
C LYS A 76 17.28 -5.47 -35.04
N GLY A 77 17.28 -4.56 -36.01
CA GLY A 77 17.65 -3.16 -35.79
C GLY A 77 19.16 -2.90 -35.96
N GLU A 78 19.52 -1.62 -35.86
CA GLU A 78 20.90 -1.14 -35.91
C GLU A 78 21.76 -1.86 -34.85
N GLN A 79 22.97 -2.24 -35.26
CA GLN A 79 23.94 -2.90 -34.38
C GLN A 79 24.26 -2.02 -33.15
N GLN A 80 23.98 -2.56 -31.97
CA GLN A 80 24.30 -1.90 -30.70
C GLN A 80 25.65 -2.43 -30.18
N ASN A 81 26.60 -1.53 -29.95
CA ASN A 81 27.92 -1.87 -29.39
C ASN A 81 28.18 -1.16 -28.05
N GLU A 82 27.42 -0.13 -27.74
CA GLU A 82 27.51 0.64 -26.50
C GLU A 82 26.38 0.23 -25.55
N PRO A 83 26.56 0.40 -24.22
CA PRO A 83 25.47 0.22 -23.26
C PRO A 83 24.25 1.07 -23.64
N LEU A 84 23.06 0.50 -23.44
CA LEU A 84 21.79 1.20 -23.64
C LEU A 84 20.93 1.11 -22.38
N THR A 85 20.11 2.13 -22.15
CA THR A 85 19.21 2.19 -21.00
C THR A 85 17.79 1.91 -21.44
N ILE A 86 17.14 0.96 -20.77
CA ILE A 86 15.69 0.81 -20.81
C ILE A 86 15.08 1.45 -19.57
N ARG A 87 13.90 2.04 -19.70
CA ARG A 87 13.14 2.60 -18.57
C ARG A 87 11.87 1.79 -18.33
N MET A 88 11.66 1.39 -17.09
CA MET A 88 10.47 0.67 -16.63
C MET A 88 9.72 1.52 -15.59
N PRO A 89 8.38 1.46 -15.53
CA PRO A 89 7.64 2.09 -14.45
C PRO A 89 7.90 1.39 -13.11
N GLY A 90 7.75 2.10 -12.01
CA GLY A 90 7.94 1.56 -10.66
C GLY A 90 9.38 1.61 -10.17
N GLY A 91 9.58 1.19 -8.94
CA GLY A 91 10.86 1.26 -8.22
C GLY A 91 10.70 1.86 -6.83
N ARG A 92 11.81 2.19 -6.17
CA ARG A 92 11.82 2.77 -4.82
C ARG A 92 12.92 3.81 -4.66
N ILE A 93 12.59 4.95 -4.05
CA ILE A 93 13.53 5.99 -3.65
C ILE A 93 13.28 6.34 -2.19
N GLY A 94 14.22 5.95 -1.33
CA GLY A 94 14.10 6.14 0.12
C GLY A 94 12.84 5.47 0.68
N ASN A 95 11.92 6.29 1.19
CA ASN A 95 10.67 5.84 1.79
C ASN A 95 9.49 5.80 0.81
N GLU A 96 9.67 6.22 -0.44
CA GLU A 96 8.62 6.17 -1.45
C GLU A 96 8.90 5.06 -2.45
N GLY A 97 7.87 4.31 -2.82
CA GLY A 97 7.98 3.33 -3.90
C GLY A 97 6.71 3.24 -4.73
N GLN A 98 6.82 2.56 -5.86
CA GLN A 98 5.74 2.40 -6.81
C GLN A 98 5.80 0.98 -7.39
N PHE A 99 4.67 0.30 -7.33
CA PHE A 99 4.45 -0.95 -8.03
C PHE A 99 3.62 -0.69 -9.27
N ASP A 100 4.00 -1.33 -10.37
CA ASP A 100 3.34 -1.19 -11.66
C ASP A 100 3.36 -2.54 -12.36
N SER A 101 2.24 -2.96 -12.93
CA SER A 101 2.16 -4.21 -13.67
C SER A 101 3.08 -4.22 -14.89
N GLY A 102 3.51 -3.04 -15.37
CA GLY A 102 4.54 -2.82 -16.37
C GLY A 102 5.99 -3.10 -15.94
N HIS A 103 6.26 -3.40 -14.66
CA HIS A 103 7.60 -3.59 -14.13
C HIS A 103 8.11 -5.02 -14.34
N ILE A 104 9.29 -5.18 -14.93
CA ILE A 104 9.92 -6.49 -15.16
C ILE A 104 10.96 -6.77 -14.09
N ARG A 105 10.85 -7.92 -13.42
CA ARG A 105 11.90 -8.38 -12.50
C ARG A 105 13.08 -8.96 -13.30
N LEU A 106 14.09 -8.14 -13.52
CA LEU A 106 15.36 -8.56 -14.11
C LEU A 106 16.33 -9.01 -13.01
N THR A 107 17.40 -9.73 -13.34
CA THR A 107 18.51 -10.06 -12.43
C THR A 107 19.82 -9.45 -12.92
N SER A 108 20.50 -8.68 -12.07
CA SER A 108 21.80 -8.09 -12.38
C SER A 108 22.82 -9.19 -12.70
N GLY A 109 23.61 -9.01 -13.76
CA GLY A 109 24.56 -10.00 -14.28
C GLY A 109 23.96 -11.10 -15.16
N SER A 110 22.63 -11.20 -15.28
CA SER A 110 21.98 -12.18 -16.17
C SER A 110 21.78 -11.62 -17.59
N ASP A 111 21.74 -12.55 -18.55
CA ASP A 111 21.54 -12.27 -19.97
C ASP A 111 20.08 -12.50 -20.35
N TYR A 112 19.51 -11.59 -21.13
CA TYR A 112 18.13 -11.66 -21.59
C TYR A 112 18.02 -11.27 -23.07
N ILE A 113 17.03 -11.82 -23.75
CA ILE A 113 16.60 -11.40 -25.08
C ILE A 113 15.49 -10.37 -24.92
N PHE A 114 15.77 -9.15 -25.40
CA PHE A 114 14.88 -8.00 -25.32
C PHE A 114 14.24 -7.72 -26.68
N ARG A 115 12.96 -7.35 -26.66
CA ARG A 115 12.24 -6.72 -27.78
C ARG A 115 11.97 -5.28 -27.39
N LEU A 116 12.63 -4.34 -28.05
CA LEU A 116 12.62 -2.93 -27.68
C LEU A 116 11.89 -2.09 -28.72
N VAL A 117 11.19 -1.07 -28.22
CA VAL A 117 10.64 0.05 -28.99
C VAL A 117 11.31 1.34 -28.53
N ALA A 118 11.52 2.28 -29.46
CA ALA A 118 12.03 3.60 -29.13
C ALA A 118 10.89 4.47 -28.59
N HIS A 119 11.12 5.18 -27.50
CA HIS A 119 10.14 6.10 -26.91
C HIS A 119 10.83 7.40 -26.48
N GLU A 120 10.65 8.46 -27.26
CA GLU A 120 11.18 9.81 -27.00
C GLU A 120 12.67 9.80 -26.61
N SER A 121 13.00 9.74 -25.33
CA SER A 121 14.36 9.78 -24.76
C SER A 121 14.98 8.42 -24.36
N HIS A 122 14.22 7.33 -24.36
CA HIS A 122 14.67 6.05 -23.83
C HIS A 122 14.13 4.84 -24.59
N TRP A 123 14.73 3.68 -24.35
CA TRP A 123 14.20 2.40 -24.81
C TRP A 123 13.11 1.89 -23.85
N LYS A 124 12.06 1.28 -24.41
CA LYS A 124 11.06 0.55 -23.63
C LYS A 124 11.01 -0.91 -24.09
N CYS A 125 10.84 -1.82 -23.15
CA CYS A 125 10.51 -3.21 -23.47
C CYS A 125 9.08 -3.30 -24.01
N LEU A 126 8.93 -3.85 -25.21
CA LEU A 126 7.62 -4.13 -25.78
C LEU A 126 6.88 -5.15 -24.90
N ASN A 127 5.62 -4.88 -24.56
CA ASN A 127 4.80 -5.66 -23.62
C ASN A 127 5.40 -5.84 -22.22
N ALA A 128 6.44 -5.06 -21.90
CA ALA A 128 7.33 -5.34 -20.78
C ALA A 128 7.63 -6.85 -20.65
N ARG A 129 7.99 -7.46 -21.80
CA ARG A 129 8.32 -8.87 -21.91
C ARG A 129 9.77 -9.10 -22.24
N VAL A 130 10.40 -10.04 -21.53
CA VAL A 130 11.76 -10.51 -21.80
C VAL A 130 11.83 -12.03 -21.70
N GLU A 131 12.87 -12.58 -22.33
CA GLU A 131 13.20 -14.01 -22.24
C GLU A 131 14.60 -14.17 -21.67
N ARG A 132 14.78 -15.05 -20.67
CA ARG A 132 16.11 -15.34 -20.14
C ARG A 132 16.97 -16.06 -21.19
N ALA A 133 18.18 -15.56 -21.44
CA ALA A 133 19.10 -16.21 -22.36
C ALA A 133 19.71 -17.45 -21.69
N GLY A 134 19.75 -18.56 -22.43
CA GLY A 134 20.28 -19.84 -21.97
C GLY A 134 20.09 -20.93 -23.03
N LYS A 135 20.31 -22.21 -22.68
CA LYS A 135 20.19 -23.33 -23.63
C LYS A 135 18.78 -23.44 -24.24
N ALA A 136 17.74 -23.18 -23.45
CA ALA A 136 16.34 -23.23 -23.89
C ALA A 136 16.02 -22.22 -25.01
N SER A 137 16.71 -21.07 -25.04
CA SER A 137 16.51 -20.01 -26.02
C SER A 137 17.44 -20.09 -27.24
N GLU A 138 18.33 -21.09 -27.32
CA GLU A 138 19.31 -21.24 -28.42
C GLU A 138 18.65 -21.43 -29.78
N LYS A 139 17.59 -22.25 -29.85
CA LYS A 139 16.82 -22.45 -31.09
C LYS A 139 16.28 -21.11 -31.61
N ARG A 140 15.86 -20.23 -30.70
CA ARG A 140 15.29 -18.92 -31.01
C ARG A 140 16.36 -17.93 -31.45
N ARG A 141 17.51 -17.87 -30.77
CA ARG A 141 18.69 -17.10 -31.22
C ARG A 141 19.09 -17.48 -32.66
N ASN A 142 19.13 -18.77 -32.97
CA ASN A 142 19.47 -19.23 -34.32
C ASN A 142 18.45 -18.81 -35.38
N ALA A 143 17.15 -18.86 -35.06
CA ALA A 143 16.11 -18.35 -35.95
C ALA A 143 16.27 -16.83 -36.20
N TYR A 144 16.59 -16.07 -35.15
CA TYR A 144 16.86 -14.64 -35.27
C TYR A 144 18.10 -14.32 -36.11
N ARG A 145 19.21 -15.03 -35.90
CA ARG A 145 20.43 -14.92 -36.72
C ARG A 145 20.15 -15.18 -38.19
N GLU A 146 19.34 -16.19 -38.50
CA GLU A 146 18.95 -16.50 -39.88
C GLU A 146 18.08 -15.39 -40.48
N LYS A 147 17.10 -14.86 -39.74
CA LYS A 147 16.29 -13.72 -40.18
C LYS A 147 17.15 -12.49 -40.47
N ARG A 148 18.09 -12.13 -39.58
CA ARG A 148 19.02 -11.00 -39.77
C ARG A 148 19.90 -11.19 -41.00
N ARG A 149 20.44 -12.41 -41.20
CA ARG A 149 21.26 -12.74 -42.38
C ARG A 149 20.49 -12.55 -43.69
N LYS A 150 19.20 -12.87 -43.71
CA LYS A 150 18.33 -12.68 -44.89
C LYS A 150 17.94 -11.22 -45.13
N ALA A 151 17.69 -10.47 -44.05
CA ALA A 151 17.30 -9.05 -44.14
C ALA A 151 18.46 -8.13 -44.56
N GLY A 152 19.71 -8.52 -44.30
CA GLY A 152 20.89 -7.69 -44.55
C GLY A 152 21.16 -6.72 -43.40
N LYS A 153 22.14 -5.82 -43.57
CA LYS A 153 22.52 -4.86 -42.52
C LYS A 153 21.54 -3.69 -42.50
N GLU A 154 20.73 -3.59 -41.44
CA GLU A 154 19.87 -2.43 -41.20
C GLU A 154 20.72 -1.24 -40.73
N THR A 155 20.54 -0.08 -41.36
CA THR A 155 21.28 1.17 -41.06
C THR A 155 20.38 2.26 -40.47
N LYS A 156 19.11 1.96 -40.21
CA LYS A 156 18.17 2.93 -39.64
C LYS A 156 18.49 3.12 -38.16
N ARG A 157 19.15 4.23 -37.85
CA ARG A 157 19.40 4.70 -36.50
C ARG A 157 18.13 5.33 -35.92
N TYR A 158 17.81 4.94 -34.69
CA TYR A 158 16.74 5.57 -33.91
C TYR A 158 17.39 6.54 -32.95
N ASP A 159 17.33 7.84 -33.28
CA ASP A 159 17.83 8.87 -32.40
C ASP A 159 16.80 9.12 -31.29
N LEU A 160 17.17 8.72 -30.07
CA LEU A 160 16.45 9.09 -28.87
C LEU A 160 16.76 10.55 -28.53
N GLY A 161 15.73 11.31 -28.14
CA GLY A 161 15.89 12.66 -27.60
C GLY A 161 16.68 12.67 -26.31
N ASN A 162 17.10 13.85 -25.87
CA ASN A 162 17.68 14.01 -24.55
C ASN A 162 16.58 14.00 -23.50
N ASP A 163 16.81 13.33 -22.37
CA ASP A 163 15.95 13.43 -21.21
C ASP A 163 16.06 14.85 -20.64
N VAL A 164 14.95 15.57 -20.58
CA VAL A 164 14.87 16.96 -20.08
C VAL A 164 14.29 17.06 -18.67
N ASP A 165 13.89 15.92 -18.08
CA ASP A 165 13.32 15.87 -16.73
C ASP A 165 14.39 16.13 -15.66
N THR A 166 14.02 16.85 -14.60
CA THR A 166 14.87 16.97 -13.41
C THR A 166 14.75 15.68 -12.62
N LEU A 167 15.83 14.91 -12.55
CA LEU A 167 15.82 13.58 -11.94
C LEU A 167 16.39 13.62 -10.53
N ILE A 168 15.58 13.21 -9.54
CA ILE A 168 16.11 12.85 -8.23
C ILE A 168 16.52 11.38 -8.28
N THR A 169 17.81 11.12 -8.11
CA THR A 169 18.38 9.76 -8.10
C THR A 169 18.37 9.19 -6.69
N GLY A 170 17.90 7.94 -6.54
CA GLY A 170 18.08 7.15 -5.32
C GLY A 170 18.87 5.87 -5.59
N GLU A 171 19.60 5.37 -4.59
CA GLU A 171 20.11 3.99 -4.61
C GLU A 171 18.96 3.03 -4.29
N ASP A 172 18.87 1.94 -5.05
CA ASP A 172 17.97 0.84 -4.72
C ASP A 172 18.40 0.25 -3.37
N GLY A 173 17.44 0.07 -2.48
CA GLY A 173 17.67 -0.51 -1.16
C GLY A 173 17.85 -2.02 -1.26
N ALA A 174 18.98 -2.45 -1.84
CA ALA A 174 19.58 -3.79 -1.87
C ALA A 174 20.00 -4.22 -3.29
N ASP A 175 21.09 -3.68 -3.80
CA ASP A 175 22.01 -4.46 -4.63
C ASP A 175 23.44 -4.10 -4.23
N ALA A 176 23.98 -4.86 -3.27
CA ALA A 176 25.41 -4.84 -3.01
C ALA A 176 26.16 -5.13 -4.32
N LYS A 177 27.31 -4.46 -4.50
CA LYS A 177 28.30 -4.73 -5.54
C LYS A 177 28.29 -6.22 -5.95
N PRO A 178 28.27 -6.54 -7.26
CA PRO A 178 28.18 -7.92 -7.71
C PRO A 178 29.29 -8.77 -7.07
N PRO A 179 28.99 -9.99 -6.60
CA PRO A 179 30.04 -10.96 -6.33
C PRO A 179 30.85 -11.14 -7.62
N LYS A 180 32.16 -11.35 -7.49
CA LYS A 180 32.98 -11.76 -8.63
C LYS A 180 32.31 -12.96 -9.32
N PRO A 181 32.31 -13.03 -10.66
CA PRO A 181 31.75 -14.16 -11.37
C PRO A 181 32.47 -15.44 -10.92
N ASP A 182 31.74 -16.27 -10.17
CA ASP A 182 32.15 -17.64 -9.88
C ASP A 182 31.81 -18.47 -11.14
N PRO A 183 32.70 -19.33 -11.65
CA PRO A 183 32.41 -20.14 -12.83
C PRO A 183 31.52 -21.34 -12.42
N ASP A 184 30.21 -21.17 -12.56
CA ASP A 184 29.11 -22.16 -12.44
C ASP A 184 28.83 -22.72 -11.03
N PRO A 185 27.55 -22.99 -10.66
CA PRO A 185 26.44 -23.35 -11.53
C PRO A 185 25.50 -22.18 -11.89
N GLU A 186 24.81 -22.30 -13.03
CA GLU A 186 23.69 -21.44 -13.46
C GLU A 186 22.85 -20.98 -12.26
N PRO A 187 22.74 -19.67 -11.99
CA PRO A 187 21.89 -19.19 -10.91
C PRO A 187 20.45 -19.64 -11.17
N GLU A 188 19.90 -20.40 -10.22
CA GLU A 188 18.51 -20.89 -10.17
C GLU A 188 17.55 -19.82 -10.74
N PRO A 189 16.61 -20.19 -11.62
CA PRO A 189 15.68 -19.23 -12.19
C PRO A 189 14.81 -18.61 -11.10
N VAL A 190 15.00 -17.30 -10.86
CA VAL A 190 14.08 -16.49 -10.05
C VAL A 190 12.65 -16.73 -10.60
N PRO A 191 11.67 -17.08 -9.76
CA PRO A 191 10.28 -17.18 -10.19
C PRO A 191 9.85 -15.88 -10.85
N SER A 192 9.16 -15.95 -12.00
CA SER A 192 8.62 -14.75 -12.67
C SER A 192 7.50 -14.10 -11.84
N VAL A 193 6.84 -14.90 -11.00
CA VAL A 193 5.74 -14.48 -10.12
C VAL A 193 6.12 -14.71 -8.65
N PRO A 194 5.91 -13.73 -7.75
CA PRO A 194 6.10 -13.90 -6.31
C PRO A 194 5.23 -15.00 -5.70
N THR A 195 5.79 -15.79 -4.78
CA THR A 195 5.07 -16.92 -4.15
C THR A 195 3.89 -16.47 -3.29
N PHE A 196 3.97 -15.27 -2.69
CA PHE A 196 2.89 -14.71 -1.89
C PHE A 196 1.69 -14.24 -2.75
N GLY A 197 1.89 -13.99 -4.05
CA GLY A 197 0.84 -13.54 -4.98
C GLY A 197 0.59 -12.03 -4.98
N TYR A 198 1.47 -11.25 -4.36
CA TYR A 198 1.49 -9.78 -4.43
C TYR A 198 2.73 -9.30 -5.15
N MET A 199 2.64 -8.11 -5.74
CA MET A 199 3.82 -7.33 -6.12
C MET A 199 4.59 -6.95 -4.86
N GLU A 200 5.89 -7.22 -4.87
CA GLU A 200 6.80 -7.06 -3.73
C GLU A 200 7.97 -6.16 -4.09
N ASP A 201 8.51 -5.45 -3.10
CA ASP A 201 9.77 -4.71 -3.27
C ASP A 201 10.98 -5.65 -3.29
N ALA A 202 12.18 -5.09 -3.40
CA ALA A 202 13.42 -5.87 -3.42
C ALA A 202 13.61 -6.78 -2.18
N ASN A 203 12.99 -6.43 -1.05
CA ASN A 203 13.05 -7.18 0.20
C ASN A 203 11.89 -8.18 0.35
N GLY A 204 11.04 -8.35 -0.67
CA GLY A 204 9.89 -9.25 -0.61
C GLY A 204 8.69 -8.66 0.14
N ILE A 205 8.63 -7.34 0.31
CA ILE A 205 7.55 -6.70 1.08
C ILE A 205 6.47 -6.19 0.12
N PRO A 206 5.22 -6.69 0.22
CA PRO A 206 4.10 -6.22 -0.58
C PRO A 206 3.55 -4.88 -0.08
N SER A 207 2.55 -4.32 -0.79
CA SER A 207 1.81 -3.14 -0.34
C SER A 207 0.31 -3.37 -0.33
N ARG A 208 -0.38 -2.67 0.57
CA ARG A 208 -1.85 -2.70 0.65
C ARG A 208 -2.41 -1.36 1.11
N PHE A 209 -3.68 -1.10 0.81
CA PHE A 209 -4.39 0.05 1.35
C PHE A 209 -4.76 -0.22 2.81
N ALA A 210 -4.11 0.45 3.77
CA ALA A 210 -4.45 0.33 5.19
C ALA A 210 -5.64 1.23 5.62
N VAL A 211 -6.22 2.02 4.70
CA VAL A 211 -7.35 2.90 5.02
C VAL A 211 -8.63 2.11 5.33
N CYS A 212 -8.79 0.92 4.74
CA CYS A 212 -9.94 0.06 4.99
C CYS A 212 -9.95 -0.59 6.38
N ASP A 213 -8.81 -0.61 7.09
CA ASP A 213 -8.69 -1.15 8.46
C ASP A 213 -9.60 -0.39 9.46
N SER A 214 -9.95 0.86 9.16
CA SER A 214 -10.85 1.68 9.98
C SER A 214 -12.29 1.74 9.44
N ASN A 215 -12.74 0.68 8.74
CA ASN A 215 -14.04 0.62 8.06
C ASN A 215 -14.28 1.80 7.09
N THR A 216 -13.19 2.39 6.59
CA THR A 216 -13.23 3.54 5.68
C THR A 216 -13.10 3.02 4.25
N PRO A 217 -14.11 3.23 3.39
CA PRO A 217 -14.05 2.78 2.01
C PRO A 217 -12.89 3.43 1.26
N ILE A 218 -12.27 2.69 0.33
CA ILE A 218 -11.26 3.23 -0.56
C ILE A 218 -11.97 4.13 -1.59
N PRO A 219 -11.69 5.43 -1.63
CA PRO A 219 -12.29 6.33 -2.61
C PRO A 219 -11.78 6.03 -4.02
N TYR A 220 -12.65 6.16 -5.03
CA TYR A 220 -12.26 6.05 -6.43
C TYR A 220 -12.91 7.09 -7.33
N LEU A 221 -12.16 7.48 -8.37
CA LEU A 221 -12.57 8.36 -9.45
C LEU A 221 -12.45 7.62 -10.78
N VAL A 222 -13.36 7.91 -11.72
CA VAL A 222 -13.36 7.31 -13.05
C VAL A 222 -13.20 8.40 -14.12
N ASP A 223 -12.23 8.21 -15.02
CA ASP A 223 -12.05 9.03 -16.22
C ASP A 223 -12.61 8.27 -17.43
N ILE A 224 -13.68 8.83 -17.99
CA ILE A 224 -14.39 8.32 -19.17
C ILE A 224 -14.35 9.40 -20.23
N ASP A 225 -13.77 9.04 -21.38
CA ASP A 225 -13.88 9.82 -22.62
C ASP A 225 -14.77 9.01 -23.57
N THR A 226 -16.02 9.47 -23.77
CA THR A 226 -17.05 8.71 -24.49
C THR A 226 -16.73 8.53 -25.97
N GLU A 227 -15.83 9.34 -26.53
CA GLU A 227 -15.32 9.17 -27.91
C GLU A 227 -14.22 8.11 -27.99
N LEU A 228 -13.67 7.69 -26.84
CA LEU A 228 -12.58 6.72 -26.73
C LEU A 228 -13.02 5.42 -26.06
N LEU A 229 -14.32 5.20 -25.81
CA LEU A 229 -14.79 3.88 -25.39
C LEU A 229 -14.72 2.89 -26.57
N PRO A 230 -14.29 1.63 -26.34
CA PRO A 230 -14.15 0.66 -27.42
C PRO A 230 -15.51 0.14 -27.90
N GLY A 231 -15.65 0.01 -29.22
CA GLY A 231 -16.85 -0.54 -29.86
C GLY A 231 -18.11 0.28 -29.57
N ASP A 232 -19.21 -0.41 -29.24
CA ASP A 232 -20.50 0.18 -28.91
C ASP A 232 -20.74 0.30 -27.39
N ILE A 233 -19.67 0.22 -26.57
CA ILE A 233 -19.78 0.34 -25.11
C ILE A 233 -20.24 1.76 -24.76
N THR A 234 -21.41 1.86 -24.14
CA THR A 234 -21.96 3.12 -23.65
C THR A 234 -21.29 3.55 -22.35
N GLU A 235 -21.36 4.85 -22.02
CA GLU A 235 -20.91 5.38 -20.73
C GLU A 235 -21.54 4.64 -19.54
N SER A 236 -22.84 4.32 -19.61
CA SER A 236 -23.52 3.58 -18.55
C SER A 236 -23.00 2.15 -18.39
N GLN A 237 -22.69 1.46 -19.50
CA GLN A 237 -22.06 0.14 -19.45
C GLN A 237 -20.63 0.23 -18.89
N ALA A 238 -19.88 1.28 -19.24
CA ALA A 238 -18.54 1.49 -18.72
C ALA A 238 -18.54 1.71 -17.19
N ILE A 239 -19.51 2.47 -16.67
CA ILE A 239 -19.71 2.65 -15.22
C ILE A 239 -20.09 1.32 -14.57
N GLN A 240 -21.04 0.57 -15.16
CA GLN A 240 -21.43 -0.74 -14.64
C GLN A 240 -20.25 -1.72 -14.61
N ALA A 241 -19.37 -1.70 -15.61
CA ALA A 241 -18.16 -2.53 -15.63
C ALA A 241 -17.23 -2.23 -14.45
N VAL A 242 -17.08 -0.94 -14.09
CA VAL A 242 -16.30 -0.53 -12.91
C VAL A 242 -16.95 -1.04 -11.62
N GLU A 243 -18.27 -0.89 -11.49
CA GLU A 243 -19.02 -1.38 -10.33
C GLU A 243 -18.94 -2.90 -10.20
N ASP A 244 -19.13 -3.63 -11.30
CA ASP A 244 -19.03 -5.11 -11.34
C ASP A 244 -17.64 -5.57 -10.89
N ALA A 245 -16.58 -4.93 -11.39
CA ALA A 245 -15.21 -5.29 -11.08
C ALA A 245 -14.83 -4.98 -9.61
N LEU A 246 -15.25 -3.82 -9.08
CA LEU A 246 -15.03 -3.47 -7.67
C LEU A 246 -15.87 -4.34 -6.72
N THR A 247 -17.09 -4.70 -7.13
CA THR A 247 -17.97 -5.60 -6.36
C THR A 247 -17.35 -6.98 -6.26
N ALA A 248 -16.81 -7.53 -7.35
CA ALA A 248 -16.16 -8.84 -7.34
C ALA A 248 -15.01 -8.91 -6.31
N TRP A 249 -14.16 -7.88 -6.24
CA TRP A 249 -13.10 -7.81 -5.24
C TRP A 249 -13.61 -7.57 -3.81
N SER A 250 -14.69 -6.79 -3.64
CA SER A 250 -15.31 -6.56 -2.32
C SER A 250 -15.96 -7.83 -1.78
N ASP A 251 -16.72 -8.56 -2.60
CA ASP A 251 -17.37 -9.83 -2.21
C ASP A 251 -16.36 -10.91 -1.81
N ALA A 252 -15.15 -10.83 -2.37
CA ALA A 252 -14.07 -11.75 -2.08
C ALA A 252 -13.19 -11.34 -0.89
N SER A 253 -13.41 -10.19 -0.24
CA SER A 253 -12.45 -9.64 0.74
C SER A 253 -13.10 -8.73 1.79
N GLY A 254 -12.28 -8.14 2.68
CA GLY A 254 -12.73 -7.11 3.62
C GLY A 254 -12.86 -5.69 3.02
N LEU A 255 -12.65 -5.54 1.71
CA LEU A 255 -12.61 -4.25 1.03
C LEU A 255 -14.00 -3.62 0.86
N THR A 256 -14.02 -2.29 0.90
CA THR A 256 -15.17 -1.47 0.50
C THR A 256 -14.67 -0.28 -0.31
N PHE A 257 -15.51 0.22 -1.23
CA PHE A 257 -15.16 1.30 -2.14
C PHE A 257 -16.21 2.42 -2.10
N LYS A 258 -15.77 3.67 -2.30
CA LYS A 258 -16.66 4.85 -2.41
C LYS A 258 -16.43 5.56 -3.73
N PHE A 259 -17.47 5.64 -4.56
CA PHE A 259 -17.43 6.43 -5.78
C PHE A 259 -17.42 7.92 -5.43
N GLU A 260 -16.43 8.65 -5.91
CA GLU A 260 -16.33 10.10 -5.72
C GLU A 260 -16.69 10.91 -6.98
N GLY A 261 -16.99 10.23 -8.08
CA GLY A 261 -17.49 10.85 -9.30
C GLY A 261 -16.64 10.60 -10.55
N LEU A 262 -17.15 11.12 -11.67
CA LEU A 262 -16.46 11.15 -12.95
C LEU A 262 -15.53 12.37 -13.00
N SER A 263 -14.30 12.18 -13.44
CA SER A 263 -13.32 13.27 -13.52
C SER A 263 -12.28 12.99 -14.60
N SER A 264 -12.07 13.94 -15.51
CA SER A 264 -10.92 13.87 -16.41
C SER A 264 -9.65 14.25 -15.67
N PHE A 265 -8.63 13.40 -15.77
CA PHE A 265 -7.38 13.62 -15.05
C PHE A 265 -6.46 14.63 -15.73
N GLY A 266 -6.70 14.96 -17.00
CA GLY A 266 -5.85 15.86 -17.81
C GLY A 266 -4.46 15.32 -18.15
N GLN A 267 -4.14 14.11 -17.68
CA GLN A 267 -2.93 13.33 -17.92
C GLN A 267 -3.23 11.86 -17.66
N ALA A 268 -2.27 10.96 -17.90
CA ALA A 268 -2.45 9.56 -17.56
C ALA A 268 -2.68 9.37 -16.06
N ALA A 269 -3.57 8.45 -15.67
CA ALA A 269 -3.86 8.14 -14.26
C ALA A 269 -2.59 7.84 -13.44
N SER A 270 -1.60 7.16 -14.03
CA SER A 270 -0.30 6.87 -13.40
C SER A 270 0.54 8.12 -13.09
N GLY A 271 0.29 9.23 -13.79
CA GLY A 271 0.96 10.52 -13.59
C GLY A 271 0.32 11.45 -12.56
N VAL A 272 -0.86 11.10 -12.02
CA VAL A 272 -1.44 11.85 -10.92
C VAL A 272 -0.76 11.42 -9.61
N SER A 273 0.06 12.30 -9.05
CA SER A 273 0.98 11.92 -7.97
C SER A 273 0.50 12.19 -6.54
N SER A 274 -0.75 12.60 -6.35
CA SER A 274 -1.28 12.88 -5.00
C SER A 274 -1.36 11.62 -4.14
N SER A 275 -0.97 11.76 -2.87
CA SER A 275 -1.05 10.71 -1.85
C SER A 275 -2.35 10.83 -1.05
N ASP A 276 -3.48 10.71 -1.76
CA ASP A 276 -4.84 10.91 -1.23
C ASP A 276 -5.60 9.61 -0.97
N TYR A 277 -4.92 8.47 -1.09
CA TYR A 277 -5.46 7.12 -0.92
C TYR A 277 -6.55 6.75 -1.93
N LYS A 278 -6.67 7.49 -3.04
CA LYS A 278 -7.67 7.23 -4.09
C LYS A 278 -7.19 6.23 -5.14
N ILE A 279 -8.15 5.50 -5.69
CA ILE A 279 -8.00 4.73 -6.92
C ILE A 279 -8.43 5.60 -8.11
N ARG A 280 -7.60 5.64 -9.16
CA ARG A 280 -7.86 6.37 -10.40
C ARG A 280 -8.05 5.40 -11.55
N ILE A 281 -9.25 5.35 -12.09
CA ILE A 281 -9.64 4.38 -13.12
C ILE A 281 -9.79 5.13 -14.44
N GLN A 282 -8.85 4.97 -15.36
CA GLN A 282 -8.92 5.58 -16.70
C GLN A 282 -9.32 4.53 -17.73
N LEU A 283 -10.52 4.66 -18.31
CA LEU A 283 -11.07 3.65 -19.23
C LEU A 283 -10.56 3.78 -20.68
N HIS A 284 -9.51 4.57 -20.88
CA HIS A 284 -8.89 4.85 -22.18
C HIS A 284 -7.37 5.04 -22.03
N ASP A 285 -6.66 5.15 -23.16
CA ASP A 285 -5.20 5.39 -23.22
C ASP A 285 -4.91 6.58 -24.15
N LYS A 286 -5.57 7.71 -23.86
CA LYS A 286 -5.44 8.96 -24.64
C LYS A 286 -4.01 9.51 -24.64
N TYR A 287 -3.27 9.22 -23.58
CA TYR A 287 -1.92 9.70 -23.33
C TYR A 287 -0.83 8.72 -23.79
N ASN A 288 -1.18 7.66 -24.53
CA ASN A 288 -0.24 6.70 -25.12
C ASN A 288 0.74 6.05 -24.14
N THR A 289 0.27 5.76 -22.93
CA THR A 289 1.05 5.08 -21.88
C THR A 289 1.20 3.59 -22.14
N ILE A 290 0.26 3.01 -22.90
CA ILE A 290 0.32 1.63 -23.38
C ILE A 290 0.87 1.69 -24.81
N SER A 291 2.15 1.35 -24.96
CA SER A 291 2.86 1.44 -26.24
C SER A 291 2.65 0.24 -27.16
N SER A 292 2.09 -0.85 -26.65
CA SER A 292 1.83 -2.07 -27.41
C SER A 292 0.37 -2.21 -27.79
N THR A 293 0.10 -2.86 -28.92
CA THR A 293 -1.27 -3.22 -29.31
C THR A 293 -1.79 -4.44 -28.57
N SER A 294 -0.93 -5.22 -27.91
CA SER A 294 -1.32 -6.46 -27.23
C SER A 294 -1.44 -6.34 -25.72
N THR A 295 -0.93 -5.28 -25.11
CA THR A 295 -1.24 -4.98 -23.70
C THR A 295 -2.63 -4.34 -23.67
N LEU A 296 -3.54 -4.91 -22.89
CA LEU A 296 -4.94 -4.49 -22.82
C LEU A 296 -5.20 -3.52 -21.66
N GLY A 297 -4.38 -3.60 -20.61
CA GLY A 297 -4.45 -2.71 -19.47
C GLY A 297 -3.11 -2.59 -18.75
N LYS A 298 -3.03 -1.59 -17.87
CA LYS A 298 -1.96 -1.46 -16.88
C LYS A 298 -2.52 -0.96 -15.57
N GLY A 299 -2.02 -1.48 -14.46
CA GLY A 299 -2.49 -1.19 -13.11
C GLY A 299 -1.30 -1.10 -12.15
N GLY A 300 -1.46 -0.32 -11.09
CA GLY A 300 -0.37 -0.09 -10.15
C GLY A 300 -0.76 0.80 -8.99
N GLY A 301 0.26 1.32 -8.30
CA GLY A 301 0.07 2.26 -7.21
C GLY A 301 1.38 2.62 -6.52
N ALA A 302 1.33 3.75 -5.81
CA ALA A 302 2.44 4.17 -4.97
C ALA A 302 2.24 3.70 -3.53
N TYR A 303 3.34 3.51 -2.83
CA TYR A 303 3.38 3.13 -1.43
C TYR A 303 4.44 3.93 -0.68
N THR A 304 4.27 4.00 0.64
CA THR A 304 5.28 4.50 1.56
C THR A 304 5.84 3.35 2.39
N GLY A 305 7.15 3.16 2.30
CA GLY A 305 7.94 2.34 3.21
C GLY A 305 8.58 3.19 4.30
N SER A 306 9.48 2.60 5.07
CA SER A 306 10.27 3.33 6.07
C SER A 306 11.66 2.72 6.21
N THR A 307 12.70 3.55 6.21
CA THR A 307 14.06 3.14 6.58
C THR A 307 14.17 2.73 8.04
N SER A 308 13.29 3.25 8.91
CA SER A 308 13.18 2.80 10.31
C SER A 308 12.58 1.40 10.43
N TYR A 309 11.85 0.95 9.39
CA TYR A 309 11.19 -0.35 9.32
C TYR A 309 11.52 -1.03 8.00
N PRO A 310 12.78 -1.47 7.81
CA PRO A 310 13.21 -2.05 6.56
C PRO A 310 12.46 -3.34 6.21
N GLY A 311 11.86 -4.01 7.21
CA GLY A 311 11.01 -5.19 7.05
C GLY A 311 9.52 -4.91 6.75
N GLY A 312 9.12 -3.64 6.57
CA GLY A 312 7.73 -3.27 6.27
C GLY A 312 6.92 -2.89 7.51
N GLY A 313 5.59 -2.90 7.37
CA GLY A 313 4.63 -2.66 8.47
C GLY A 313 4.05 -1.24 8.52
N THR A 314 4.44 -0.35 7.60
CA THR A 314 3.75 0.93 7.41
C THR A 314 2.30 0.75 6.98
N GLY A 315 1.99 -0.36 6.29
CA GLY A 315 0.65 -0.81 5.94
C GLY A 315 0.10 -1.87 6.89
N GLY A 316 0.70 -2.07 8.07
CA GLY A 316 0.28 -3.11 9.01
C GLY A 316 0.75 -4.53 8.66
N LYS A 317 0.38 -5.48 9.51
CA LYS A 317 0.69 -6.91 9.38
C LYS A 317 -0.61 -7.68 9.32
N VAL A 318 -0.77 -8.49 8.28
CA VAL A 318 -1.88 -9.44 8.16
C VAL A 318 -1.31 -10.82 8.43
N ILE A 319 -1.74 -11.45 9.53
CA ILE A 319 -1.19 -12.73 10.02
C ILE A 319 0.35 -12.63 10.20
N ASP A 320 1.12 -13.15 9.25
CA ASP A 320 2.58 -13.20 9.29
C ASP A 320 3.25 -12.33 8.21
N GLN A 321 2.47 -11.63 7.37
CA GLN A 321 2.99 -10.79 6.30
C GLN A 321 2.91 -9.31 6.65
N GLU A 322 4.05 -8.62 6.65
CA GLU A 322 4.13 -7.17 6.74
C GLU A 322 3.87 -6.52 5.39
N PHE A 323 3.20 -5.37 5.40
CA PHE A 323 2.90 -4.61 4.19
C PHE A 323 3.43 -3.18 4.27
N HIS A 324 3.78 -2.62 3.12
CA HIS A 324 3.90 -1.18 2.92
C HIS A 324 2.51 -0.54 2.78
N LYS A 325 2.37 0.73 3.19
CA LYS A 325 1.12 1.48 3.05
C LYS A 325 0.97 2.01 1.63
N ARG A 326 -0.04 1.57 0.89
CA ARG A 326 -0.41 2.21 -0.39
C ARG A 326 -0.96 3.61 -0.13
N THR A 327 -0.52 4.56 -0.94
CA THR A 327 -0.91 5.98 -0.87
C THR A 327 -1.76 6.42 -2.07
N ARG A 328 -1.77 5.66 -3.16
CA ARG A 328 -2.67 5.81 -4.31
C ARG A 328 -2.68 4.54 -5.16
N GLY A 329 -3.74 4.37 -5.94
CA GLY A 329 -3.86 3.33 -6.96
C GLY A 329 -4.25 3.93 -8.31
N TYR A 330 -3.84 3.29 -9.40
CA TYR A 330 -4.22 3.74 -10.74
C TYR A 330 -4.32 2.57 -11.71
N LEU A 331 -5.19 2.68 -12.70
CA LEU A 331 -5.18 1.82 -13.89
C LEU A 331 -5.54 2.60 -15.15
N MET A 332 -5.10 2.08 -16.30
CA MET A 332 -5.44 2.57 -17.62
C MET A 332 -5.78 1.40 -18.55
N LEU A 333 -6.81 1.56 -19.39
CA LEU A 333 -7.22 0.55 -20.38
C LEU A 333 -6.86 0.96 -21.82
N ASN A 334 -6.43 -0.03 -22.61
CA ASN A 334 -6.11 0.17 -24.02
C ASN A 334 -7.38 0.09 -24.89
N HIS A 335 -8.13 1.19 -24.93
CA HIS A 335 -9.32 1.35 -25.78
C HIS A 335 -9.12 1.08 -27.29
N ARG A 336 -7.88 0.99 -27.78
CA ARG A 336 -7.58 0.80 -29.21
C ARG A 336 -7.56 -0.68 -29.62
N SER A 337 -7.62 -1.61 -28.68
CA SER A 337 -7.58 -3.04 -28.97
C SER A 337 -8.97 -3.55 -29.36
N SER A 338 -9.06 -4.29 -30.47
CA SER A 338 -10.33 -4.86 -30.94
C SER A 338 -10.93 -5.87 -29.96
N SER A 339 -10.11 -6.56 -29.17
CA SER A 339 -10.61 -7.46 -28.11
C SER A 339 -11.40 -6.71 -27.03
N MET A 340 -11.08 -5.43 -26.78
CA MET A 340 -11.77 -4.59 -25.81
C MET A 340 -13.15 -4.12 -26.29
N GLU A 341 -13.51 -4.32 -27.56
CA GLU A 341 -14.86 -4.04 -28.09
C GLU A 341 -15.90 -5.02 -27.53
N ASN A 342 -15.49 -6.22 -27.10
CA ASN A 342 -16.35 -7.15 -26.39
C ASN A 342 -16.49 -6.70 -24.92
N TYR A 343 -17.73 -6.41 -24.50
CA TYR A 343 -18.03 -5.92 -23.16
C TYR A 343 -17.52 -6.84 -22.04
N LYS A 344 -17.63 -8.17 -22.18
CA LYS A 344 -17.14 -9.11 -21.15
C LYS A 344 -15.61 -9.13 -21.06
N THR A 345 -14.93 -9.01 -22.19
CA THR A 345 -13.46 -8.89 -22.23
C THR A 345 -13.01 -7.56 -21.62
N PHE A 346 -13.73 -6.46 -21.90
CA PHE A 346 -13.49 -5.17 -21.26
C PHE A 346 -13.59 -5.24 -19.73
N VAL A 347 -14.65 -5.87 -19.22
CA VAL A 347 -14.84 -6.10 -17.77
C VAL A 347 -13.73 -6.99 -17.21
N GLU A 348 -13.38 -8.09 -17.86
CA GLU A 348 -12.32 -9.00 -17.43
C GLU A 348 -10.98 -8.28 -17.25
N VAL A 349 -10.54 -7.51 -18.26
CA VAL A 349 -9.28 -6.75 -18.19
C VAL A 349 -9.34 -5.71 -17.09
N LEU A 350 -10.46 -5.01 -16.93
CA LEU A 350 -10.64 -4.04 -15.85
C LEU A 350 -10.53 -4.70 -14.47
N THR A 351 -11.15 -5.86 -14.27
CA THR A 351 -11.06 -6.64 -13.03
C THR A 351 -9.63 -7.09 -12.75
N HIS A 352 -8.90 -7.56 -13.77
CA HIS A 352 -7.49 -7.92 -13.67
C HIS A 352 -6.62 -6.73 -13.22
N GLU A 353 -6.73 -5.58 -13.89
CA GLU A 353 -5.89 -4.42 -13.55
C GLU A 353 -6.24 -3.86 -12.17
N LEU A 354 -7.49 -3.97 -11.72
CA LEU A 354 -7.86 -3.67 -10.34
C LEU A 354 -7.15 -4.59 -9.34
N GLY A 355 -6.90 -5.86 -9.66
CA GLY A 355 -6.08 -6.73 -8.82
C GLY A 355 -4.66 -6.16 -8.60
N HIS A 356 -4.02 -5.64 -9.65
CA HIS A 356 -2.74 -4.93 -9.53
C HIS A 356 -2.86 -3.63 -8.73
N VAL A 357 -3.99 -2.91 -8.84
CA VAL A 357 -4.30 -1.76 -7.98
C VAL A 357 -4.51 -2.15 -6.52
N LEU A 358 -4.88 -3.39 -6.23
CA LEU A 358 -5.00 -3.88 -4.85
C LEU A 358 -3.68 -4.47 -4.32
N GLY A 359 -2.70 -4.65 -5.19
CA GLY A 359 -1.35 -5.09 -4.87
C GLY A 359 -1.00 -6.49 -5.39
N LEU A 360 -1.94 -7.19 -6.02
CA LEU A 360 -1.73 -8.55 -6.51
C LEU A 360 -0.73 -8.59 -7.67
N SER A 361 0.05 -9.68 -7.73
CA SER A 361 0.84 -10.04 -8.90
C SER A 361 0.03 -10.97 -9.81
N HIS A 362 0.56 -11.25 -11.00
CA HIS A 362 0.00 -12.32 -11.82
C HIS A 362 -0.06 -13.66 -11.05
N SER A 363 -0.93 -14.57 -11.43
CA SER A 363 -0.96 -15.95 -10.93
C SER A 363 0.11 -16.83 -11.59
N SER A 364 0.31 -16.62 -12.89
CA SER A 364 1.33 -17.26 -13.72
C SER A 364 1.59 -16.38 -14.94
N GLU A 365 2.78 -16.52 -15.49
CA GLU A 365 3.22 -15.89 -16.74
C GLU A 365 3.61 -16.94 -17.80
N ASP A 366 3.31 -18.22 -17.52
CA ASP A 366 3.57 -19.31 -18.44
C ASP A 366 2.40 -19.45 -19.44
N PRO A 367 2.61 -19.21 -20.76
CA PRO A 367 1.57 -19.44 -21.77
C PRO A 367 1.08 -20.88 -21.86
N SER A 368 1.79 -21.83 -21.26
CA SER A 368 1.46 -23.26 -21.19
C SER A 368 1.25 -23.71 -19.75
N GLU A 369 0.80 -22.81 -18.88
CA GLU A 369 0.48 -23.12 -17.47
C GLU A 369 -0.44 -24.35 -17.39
N ALA A 370 0.06 -25.40 -16.74
CA ALA A 370 -0.65 -26.67 -16.62
C ALA A 370 -1.54 -26.72 -15.37
N ASN A 371 -1.29 -25.86 -14.38
CA ASN A 371 -2.10 -25.76 -13.19
C ASN A 371 -3.35 -24.93 -13.49
N SER A 372 -4.50 -25.59 -13.58
CA SER A 372 -5.79 -24.93 -13.87
C SER A 372 -6.14 -23.84 -12.85
N THR A 373 -5.72 -23.94 -11.58
CA THR A 373 -5.99 -22.88 -10.58
C THR A 373 -5.23 -21.60 -10.89
N LEU A 374 -4.00 -21.71 -11.42
CA LEU A 374 -3.21 -20.54 -11.82
C LEU A 374 -3.65 -20.04 -13.19
N ASN A 375 -3.91 -20.95 -14.13
CA ASN A 375 -4.30 -20.61 -15.49
C ASN A 375 -5.68 -19.96 -15.56
N GLU A 376 -6.64 -20.41 -14.76
CA GLU A 376 -8.02 -19.87 -14.76
C GLU A 376 -8.21 -18.67 -13.82
N ALA A 377 -7.15 -18.23 -13.13
CA ALA A 377 -7.22 -17.07 -12.25
C ALA A 377 -7.49 -15.79 -13.05
N MET A 378 -8.27 -14.86 -12.48
CA MET A 378 -8.41 -13.50 -13.01
C MET A 378 -7.04 -12.83 -13.15
N MET A 379 -6.12 -13.09 -12.21
CA MET A 379 -4.74 -12.59 -12.26
C MET A 379 -3.82 -13.36 -13.22
N TYR A 380 -4.30 -14.28 -14.06
CA TYR A 380 -3.48 -14.85 -15.13
C TYR A 380 -3.11 -13.75 -16.13
N TYR A 381 -1.84 -13.70 -16.54
CA TYR A 381 -1.31 -12.57 -17.33
C TYR A 381 -1.95 -12.37 -18.71
N ARG A 382 -2.72 -13.35 -19.21
CA ARG A 382 -3.47 -13.26 -20.47
C ARG A 382 -4.95 -13.20 -20.20
N VAL A 383 -5.63 -12.34 -20.95
CA VAL A 383 -7.09 -12.34 -21.02
C VAL A 383 -7.58 -13.69 -21.55
N HIS A 384 -8.66 -14.22 -20.98
CA HIS A 384 -9.27 -15.47 -21.40
C HIS A 384 -10.26 -15.25 -22.53
N ALA A 385 -11.01 -14.15 -22.47
CA ALA A 385 -12.05 -13.80 -23.45
C ALA A 385 -13.09 -14.92 -23.64
N ASP A 386 -13.52 -15.53 -22.53
CA ASP A 386 -14.46 -16.66 -22.47
C ASP A 386 -15.81 -16.28 -21.84
N GLU A 387 -16.16 -15.00 -21.91
CA GLU A 387 -17.37 -14.39 -21.36
C GLU A 387 -17.44 -14.32 -19.81
N ARG A 388 -16.34 -14.60 -19.10
CA ARG A 388 -16.31 -14.58 -17.62
C ARG A 388 -16.61 -13.21 -17.00
N GLY A 389 -16.29 -12.10 -17.68
CA GLY A 389 -16.41 -10.76 -17.10
C GLY A 389 -15.63 -10.64 -15.79
N ALA A 390 -16.26 -10.13 -14.73
CA ALA A 390 -15.62 -9.90 -13.42
C ALA A 390 -15.51 -11.16 -12.53
N SER A 391 -15.70 -12.37 -13.08
CA SER A 391 -15.72 -13.58 -12.26
C SER A 391 -14.31 -13.95 -11.75
N LEU A 392 -14.13 -13.94 -10.42
CA LEU A 392 -12.87 -14.32 -9.78
C LEU A 392 -12.73 -15.84 -9.63
N GLY A 393 -11.51 -16.34 -9.78
CA GLY A 393 -11.14 -17.73 -9.51
C GLY A 393 -10.74 -17.95 -8.05
N THR A 394 -10.54 -19.22 -7.67
CA THR A 394 -10.16 -19.56 -6.29
C THR A 394 -8.79 -19.02 -5.88
N TYR A 395 -7.85 -18.93 -6.84
CA TYR A 395 -6.56 -18.28 -6.61
C TYR A 395 -6.73 -16.81 -6.19
N ASP A 396 -7.56 -16.07 -6.93
CA ASP A 396 -7.76 -14.63 -6.70
C ASP A 396 -8.40 -14.37 -5.35
N VAL A 397 -9.41 -15.16 -4.98
CA VAL A 397 -10.08 -15.08 -3.67
C VAL A 397 -9.11 -15.38 -2.53
N GLU A 398 -8.27 -16.42 -2.65
CA GLU A 398 -7.26 -16.74 -1.65
C GLU A 398 -6.25 -15.59 -1.50
N LYS A 399 -5.73 -15.07 -2.61
CA LYS A 399 -4.67 -14.05 -2.57
C LYS A 399 -5.18 -12.68 -2.11
N ILE A 400 -6.38 -12.26 -2.52
CA ILE A 400 -6.91 -10.99 -2.01
C ILE A 400 -7.16 -11.05 -0.49
N ASN A 401 -7.68 -12.17 0.03
CA ASN A 401 -7.87 -12.35 1.48
C ASN A 401 -6.57 -12.34 2.28
N ALA A 402 -5.43 -12.70 1.67
CA ALA A 402 -4.14 -12.67 2.36
C ALA A 402 -3.67 -11.25 2.73
N GLY A 403 -4.16 -10.21 2.03
CA GLY A 403 -3.90 -8.80 2.35
C GLY A 403 -5.13 -8.04 2.89
N TYR A 404 -6.32 -8.52 2.57
CA TYR A 404 -7.61 -7.91 2.95
C TYR A 404 -8.59 -8.99 3.40
N PRO A 405 -8.35 -9.64 4.55
CA PRO A 405 -9.19 -10.74 5.02
C PRO A 405 -10.64 -10.30 5.25
N ALA A 406 -11.60 -11.07 4.75
CA ALA A 406 -13.03 -10.77 4.88
C ALA A 406 -13.54 -10.82 6.33
N ASP A 407 -12.94 -11.67 7.16
CA ASP A 407 -13.46 -12.01 8.50
C ASP A 407 -12.63 -11.42 9.66
N ASN A 408 -11.47 -10.81 9.39
CA ASN A 408 -10.63 -10.23 10.45
C ASN A 408 -9.64 -9.21 9.86
N MET A 409 -10.13 -8.03 9.52
CA MET A 409 -9.28 -6.95 9.03
C MET A 409 -8.31 -6.47 10.12
N PRO A 410 -7.07 -6.05 9.78
CA PRO A 410 -6.17 -5.55 10.79
C PRO A 410 -6.78 -4.40 11.60
N PRO A 411 -6.48 -4.29 12.90
CA PRO A 411 -6.97 -3.18 13.69
C PRO A 411 -6.34 -1.87 13.19
N SER A 412 -7.06 -0.77 13.39
CA SER A 412 -6.58 0.59 13.13
C SER A 412 -6.26 1.32 14.44
N GLY A 413 -5.38 2.30 14.38
CA GLY A 413 -5.05 3.17 15.52
C GLY A 413 -4.82 4.62 15.05
N MET A 414 -4.32 5.46 15.95
CA MET A 414 -4.00 6.86 15.68
C MET A 414 -2.66 7.25 16.28
N ASP A 415 -2.02 8.27 15.76
CA ASP A 415 -0.91 8.93 16.45
C ASP A 415 -1.41 9.66 17.70
N ARG A 416 -0.53 9.78 18.70
CA ARG A 416 -0.80 10.41 19.98
C ARG A 416 0.29 11.41 20.34
N ILE A 417 -0.13 12.43 21.07
CA ILE A 417 0.78 13.37 21.73
C ILE A 417 0.50 13.37 23.22
N LEU A 418 1.51 13.74 24.01
CA LEU A 418 1.39 13.90 25.45
C LEU A 418 2.19 15.14 25.89
N TYR A 419 1.56 15.96 26.73
CA TYR A 419 2.23 16.98 27.54
C TYR A 419 2.51 16.36 28.90
N ALA A 420 3.75 15.91 29.11
CA ALA A 420 4.08 15.12 30.29
C ALA A 420 4.19 16.00 31.54
N VAL A 421 3.67 15.54 32.67
CA VAL A 421 3.77 16.18 33.98
C VAL A 421 5.04 15.68 34.65
N THR A 422 5.92 16.59 35.05
CA THR A 422 7.24 16.24 35.61
C THR A 422 7.30 16.65 37.09
N GLY A 423 6.78 15.77 37.94
CA GLY A 423 6.97 15.79 39.38
C GLY A 423 7.47 14.44 39.88
N SER A 424 7.83 14.33 41.17
CA SER A 424 8.31 13.07 41.75
C SER A 424 7.78 12.89 43.18
N PRO A 425 7.38 11.68 43.61
CA PRO A 425 7.15 10.50 42.77
C PRO A 425 5.93 10.73 41.86
N GLN A 426 5.95 10.17 40.65
CA GLN A 426 4.80 10.23 39.75
C GLN A 426 3.60 9.52 40.40
N PRO A 427 2.40 10.14 40.46
CA PRO A 427 1.25 9.53 41.06
C PRO A 427 0.81 8.29 40.29
N THR A 428 0.41 7.26 41.02
CA THR A 428 -0.21 6.06 40.44
C THR A 428 -1.70 6.33 40.22
N GLY A 429 -2.08 6.86 39.07
CA GLY A 429 -3.47 7.20 38.74
C GLY A 429 -3.80 7.03 37.25
N ILE A 430 -5.08 7.13 36.91
CA ILE A 430 -5.52 7.25 35.50
C ILE A 430 -5.14 8.65 35.03
N GLY A 431 -4.59 8.81 33.83
CA GLY A 431 -4.51 10.11 33.16
C GLY A 431 -3.24 10.95 33.36
N VAL A 432 -2.39 10.70 34.36
CA VAL A 432 -1.07 11.34 34.47
C VAL A 432 -0.04 10.53 33.70
N ASP A 433 0.64 11.16 32.74
CA ASP A 433 1.69 10.57 31.88
C ASP A 433 1.33 9.20 31.28
N ARG A 434 0.02 8.99 31.09
CA ARG A 434 -0.58 7.71 30.72
C ARG A 434 -1.52 7.94 29.57
N VAL A 435 -1.26 7.24 28.47
CA VAL A 435 -2.05 7.34 27.25
C VAL A 435 -2.73 5.99 27.03
N THR A 436 -4.06 5.98 27.12
CA THR A 436 -4.85 4.81 26.75
C THR A 436 -4.95 4.78 25.23
N VAL A 437 -4.22 3.86 24.63
CA VAL A 437 -4.28 3.62 23.21
C VAL A 437 -5.36 2.60 22.94
N SER A 438 -6.39 3.03 22.23
CA SER A 438 -7.41 2.16 21.67
C SER A 438 -7.28 2.09 20.17
N GLY A 439 -7.36 0.88 19.63
CA GLY A 439 -7.65 0.72 18.23
C GLY A 439 -9.14 0.54 17.96
N ASN A 440 -9.46 0.48 16.67
CA ASN A 440 -10.73 -0.07 16.21
C ASN A 440 -10.44 -1.33 15.42
N ASP A 441 -11.31 -2.30 15.60
CA ASP A 441 -11.30 -3.56 14.89
C ASP A 441 -12.74 -3.84 14.51
N ARG A 442 -12.95 -4.23 13.25
CA ARG A 442 -14.28 -4.42 12.68
C ARG A 442 -14.94 -5.68 13.24
N GLU A 443 -14.15 -6.70 13.55
CA GLU A 443 -14.66 -8.02 13.95
C GLU A 443 -14.37 -8.36 15.41
N THR A 444 -13.28 -7.85 16.00
CA THR A 444 -12.87 -8.17 17.39
C THR A 444 -12.60 -6.94 18.29
N PRO A 445 -13.58 -6.03 18.46
CA PRO A 445 -13.38 -4.75 19.14
C PRO A 445 -12.97 -4.85 20.63
N ASP A 446 -13.22 -6.00 21.27
CA ASP A 446 -13.08 -6.18 22.73
C ASP A 446 -11.73 -6.76 23.18
N ASN A 447 -10.86 -7.21 22.26
CA ASN A 447 -9.60 -7.88 22.61
C ASN A 447 -8.36 -7.24 21.96
N LEU A 448 -8.25 -5.92 22.07
CA LEU A 448 -7.12 -5.18 21.53
C LEU A 448 -6.02 -4.95 22.56
N SER A 449 -4.78 -5.07 22.10
CA SER A 449 -3.58 -4.80 22.90
C SER A 449 -2.59 -3.89 22.17
N VAL A 450 -1.81 -3.13 22.94
CA VAL A 450 -0.77 -2.24 22.45
C VAL A 450 0.57 -2.97 22.44
N HIS A 451 1.24 -2.91 21.30
CA HIS A 451 2.58 -3.45 21.11
C HIS A 451 3.55 -2.29 20.84
N ILE A 452 4.36 -1.93 21.84
CA ILE A 452 5.37 -0.87 21.71
C ILE A 452 6.66 -1.39 21.04
N LEU A 453 7.29 -0.54 20.23
CA LEU A 453 8.56 -0.83 19.57
C LEU A 453 9.70 -0.10 20.27
N THR A 454 10.29 -0.74 21.27
CA THR A 454 11.36 -0.14 22.08
C THR A 454 12.62 0.20 21.29
N SER A 455 12.86 -0.48 20.16
CA SER A 455 13.98 -0.18 19.26
C SER A 455 13.89 1.19 18.59
N THR A 456 12.71 1.82 18.56
CA THR A 456 12.49 3.14 17.95
C THR A 456 12.23 4.24 18.96
N ALA A 457 12.39 3.91 20.25
CA ALA A 457 12.22 4.83 21.36
C ALA A 457 13.32 5.91 21.37
N SER A 458 12.90 7.17 21.46
CA SER A 458 13.74 8.26 21.96
C SER A 458 13.43 8.42 23.45
N ASN A 459 14.42 8.13 24.29
CA ASN A 459 14.34 8.13 25.76
C ASN A 459 15.36 9.12 26.35
N ILE A 460 15.33 10.37 25.88
CA ILE A 460 16.24 11.44 26.29
C ILE A 460 15.81 12.00 27.65
N ASN A 461 14.54 12.34 27.78
CA ASN A 461 13.98 13.01 28.97
C ASN A 461 13.17 12.07 29.87
N GLY A 462 12.88 10.87 29.40
CA GLY A 462 12.16 9.85 30.15
C GLY A 462 12.16 8.50 29.46
N SER A 463 11.32 7.60 29.93
CA SER A 463 11.20 6.24 29.38
C SER A 463 9.74 5.83 29.20
N PHE A 464 9.46 5.02 28.18
CA PHE A 464 8.15 4.43 27.93
C PHE A 464 8.05 3.00 28.46
N SER A 465 6.89 2.64 28.96
CA SER A 465 6.50 1.28 29.35
C SER A 465 5.03 1.03 29.03
N THR A 466 4.55 -0.20 29.20
CA THR A 466 3.14 -0.53 29.10
C THR A 466 2.56 -0.88 30.47
N SER A 467 1.29 -0.55 30.67
CA SER A 467 0.50 -0.93 31.84
C SER A 467 -0.79 -1.60 31.36
N GLY A 468 -0.98 -2.88 31.67
CA GLY A 468 -2.09 -3.65 31.12
C GLY A 468 -1.98 -3.82 29.60
N SER A 469 -3.11 -4.08 28.94
CA SER A 469 -3.14 -4.35 27.49
C SER A 469 -3.14 -3.10 26.62
N SER A 470 -3.55 -1.92 27.10
CA SER A 470 -3.85 -0.77 26.23
C SER A 470 -3.23 0.56 26.67
N THR A 471 -2.54 0.61 27.81
CA THR A 471 -1.97 1.87 28.32
C THR A 471 -0.46 1.93 28.08
N ILE A 472 0.00 3.01 27.46
CA ILE A 472 1.40 3.39 27.44
C ILE A 472 1.64 4.36 28.58
N VAL A 473 2.69 4.12 29.37
CA VAL A 473 3.11 4.96 30.49
C VAL A 473 4.44 5.61 30.12
N TYR A 474 4.52 6.94 30.25
CA TYR A 474 5.76 7.69 30.20
C TYR A 474 6.25 7.97 31.61
N THR A 475 7.56 7.95 31.84
CA THR A 475 8.16 8.26 33.14
C THR A 475 9.33 9.22 32.92
N PRO A 476 9.15 10.51 33.28
CA PRO A 476 10.22 11.49 33.22
C PRO A 476 11.40 11.08 34.12
N ASN A 477 12.63 11.36 33.68
CA ASN A 477 13.85 11.06 34.45
C ASN A 477 14.33 12.24 35.33
N ALA A 478 13.74 13.42 35.14
CA ALA A 478 14.01 14.64 35.89
C ALA A 478 12.81 15.59 35.78
N ALA A 479 12.87 16.72 36.50
CA ALA A 479 11.92 17.81 36.35
C ALA A 479 12.26 18.65 35.10
N TYR A 480 11.27 18.84 34.23
CA TYR A 480 11.39 19.60 32.99
C TYR A 480 10.25 20.62 32.88
N SER A 481 10.43 21.60 32.00
CA SER A 481 9.35 22.53 31.67
C SER A 481 9.50 23.03 30.24
N GLY A 482 8.38 23.42 29.66
CA GLY A 482 8.31 23.99 28.32
C GLY A 482 7.66 23.06 27.31
N SER A 483 7.06 23.66 26.29
CA SER A 483 6.31 22.96 25.24
C SER A 483 6.83 23.36 23.87
N LEU A 484 6.77 22.43 22.94
CA LEU A 484 6.96 22.72 21.53
C LEU A 484 5.82 23.60 21.02
N THR A 485 6.09 24.43 20.02
CA THR A 485 5.04 25.19 19.33
C THR A 485 4.21 24.26 18.45
N GLU A 486 2.98 24.64 18.11
CA GLU A 486 2.14 23.85 17.19
C GLU A 486 2.83 23.59 15.85
N GLU A 487 3.56 24.59 15.32
CA GLU A 487 4.35 24.46 14.09
C GLU A 487 5.43 23.37 14.20
N GLN A 488 6.11 23.29 15.35
CA GLN A 488 7.09 22.23 15.62
C GLN A 488 6.42 20.86 15.73
N ILE A 489 5.25 20.78 16.40
CA ILE A 489 4.49 19.55 16.54
C ILE A 489 3.97 19.06 15.18
N GLU A 490 3.50 19.95 14.31
CA GLU A 490 3.10 19.66 12.93
C GLU A 490 4.28 19.20 12.08
N ALA A 491 5.46 19.80 12.27
CA ALA A 491 6.70 19.36 11.62
C ALA A 491 7.25 18.01 12.13
N GLY A 492 6.55 17.36 13.08
CA GLY A 492 6.95 16.05 13.59
C GLY A 492 8.02 16.10 14.68
N VAL A 493 8.34 17.27 15.23
CA VAL A 493 9.30 17.43 16.34
C VAL A 493 8.75 16.78 17.61
N TYR A 494 9.66 16.28 18.45
CA TYR A 494 9.36 15.65 19.73
C TYR A 494 10.54 15.84 20.69
N ASN A 495 10.24 15.84 21.99
CA ASN A 495 11.26 15.71 23.04
C ASN A 495 11.63 14.24 23.23
N ASP A 496 10.60 13.39 23.31
CA ASP A 496 10.71 11.93 23.35
C ASP A 496 9.63 11.29 22.48
N ARG A 497 9.85 10.05 22.05
CA ARG A 497 8.92 9.35 21.16
C ARG A 497 9.02 7.85 21.36
N ILE A 498 7.89 7.17 21.26
CA ILE A 498 7.81 5.73 21.04
C ILE A 498 6.90 5.46 19.85
N GLN A 499 7.16 4.38 19.11
CA GLN A 499 6.18 3.86 18.16
C GLN A 499 5.47 2.64 18.72
N TYR A 500 4.22 2.45 18.33
CA TYR A 500 3.40 1.34 18.76
C TYR A 500 2.49 0.85 17.64
N ARG A 501 1.93 -0.32 17.84
CA ARG A 501 0.90 -0.93 17.00
C ARG A 501 -0.23 -1.45 17.87
N ILE A 502 -1.41 -1.59 17.29
CA ILE A 502 -2.53 -2.29 17.90
C ILE A 502 -2.52 -3.73 17.40
N SER A 503 -2.77 -4.68 18.30
CA SER A 503 -2.93 -6.09 17.98
C SER A 503 -4.28 -6.60 18.44
N ASP A 504 -4.93 -7.38 17.58
CA ASP A 504 -6.10 -8.23 17.85
C ASP A 504 -5.69 -9.67 18.27
N GLY A 505 -4.38 -9.92 18.39
CA GLY A 505 -3.78 -11.24 18.63
C GLY A 505 -3.35 -12.01 17.38
N THR A 506 -3.80 -11.60 16.19
CA THR A 506 -3.46 -12.22 14.90
C THR A 506 -2.75 -11.23 13.98
N ASN A 507 -3.39 -10.09 13.71
CA ASN A 507 -2.93 -8.98 12.91
C ASN A 507 -2.29 -7.88 13.76
N LEU A 508 -1.60 -6.95 13.08
CA LEU A 508 -1.12 -5.71 13.67
C LEU A 508 -1.49 -4.52 12.80
N SER A 509 -1.92 -3.42 13.43
CA SER A 509 -2.11 -2.15 12.76
C SER A 509 -0.85 -1.66 12.07
N ALA A 510 -0.98 -0.64 11.23
CA ALA A 510 0.16 0.20 10.86
C ALA A 510 0.85 0.80 12.10
N TYR A 511 2.09 1.28 11.93
CA TYR A 511 2.78 2.01 12.99
C TYR A 511 2.08 3.31 13.32
N HIS A 512 1.99 3.58 14.62
CA HIS A 512 1.56 4.85 15.18
C HIS A 512 2.64 5.39 16.11
N SER A 513 2.68 6.70 16.29
CA SER A 513 3.65 7.37 17.15
C SER A 513 2.96 7.96 18.37
N LEU A 514 3.53 7.73 19.56
CA LEU A 514 3.30 8.58 20.73
C LEU A 514 4.49 9.52 20.88
N ARG A 515 4.23 10.83 20.87
CA ARG A 515 5.26 11.88 21.02
C ARG A 515 5.04 12.67 22.31
N ILE A 516 6.12 12.90 23.04
CA ILE A 516 6.14 13.89 24.12
C ILE A 516 6.46 15.24 23.51
N VAL A 517 5.50 16.15 23.56
CA VAL A 517 5.57 17.44 22.89
C VAL A 517 5.75 18.61 23.85
N GLY A 518 5.68 18.35 25.15
CA GLY A 518 5.98 19.34 26.17
C GLY A 518 6.04 18.73 27.55
N PHE A 519 6.52 19.52 28.49
CA PHE A 519 6.66 19.19 29.89
C PHE A 519 6.01 20.27 30.74
N ASN A 520 5.16 19.85 31.66
CA ASN A 520 4.58 20.70 32.69
C ASN A 520 5.23 20.35 34.03
N PHE A 521 5.72 21.35 34.74
CA PHE A 521 6.31 21.14 36.06
C PHE A 521 5.21 20.91 37.09
N ASP A 522 5.42 19.96 38.00
CA ASP A 522 4.61 19.76 39.20
C ASP A 522 5.54 19.70 40.41
N SER A 523 5.04 20.21 41.52
CA SER A 523 5.67 20.15 42.82
C SER A 523 6.00 18.71 43.27
N THR A 524 6.84 18.61 44.30
CA THR A 524 7.26 17.32 44.88
C THR A 524 6.83 17.26 46.34
N PRO A 525 6.03 16.26 46.76
CA PRO A 525 5.51 15.14 45.97
C PRO A 525 4.47 15.56 44.92
N SER A 526 4.50 14.93 43.75
CA SER A 526 3.55 15.19 42.67
C SER A 526 2.16 14.68 43.03
N ASP A 527 1.14 15.48 42.72
CA ASP A 527 -0.27 15.08 42.80
C ASP A 527 -0.84 14.70 41.42
N GLY A 528 -0.06 14.97 40.37
CA GLY A 528 -0.36 14.66 38.98
C GLY A 528 -1.14 15.75 38.26
N LEU A 529 -1.25 16.93 38.85
CA LEU A 529 -1.74 18.13 38.22
C LEU A 529 -0.59 19.15 38.18
N PRO A 530 -0.29 19.75 37.03
CA PRO A 530 0.72 20.79 36.98
C PRO A 530 0.44 21.98 37.90
N ASP A 531 1.50 22.51 38.53
CA ASP A 531 1.42 23.68 39.40
C ASP A 531 0.80 24.89 38.67
N ASN A 532 1.08 25.05 37.36
CA ASN A 532 0.53 26.15 36.57
C ASN A 532 -0.98 26.01 36.36
N TRP A 533 -1.48 24.81 36.05
CA TRP A 533 -2.90 24.53 35.91
C TRP A 533 -3.62 24.73 37.24
N MET A 534 -3.05 24.22 38.33
CA MET A 534 -3.56 24.42 39.68
C MET A 534 -3.67 25.90 40.05
N ASN A 535 -2.65 26.70 39.77
CA ASN A 535 -2.70 28.14 40.05
C ASN A 535 -3.70 28.91 39.16
N THR A 536 -3.99 28.42 37.95
CA THR A 536 -4.97 29.04 37.05
C THR A 536 -6.40 28.81 37.53
N HIS A 537 -6.76 27.58 37.89
CA HIS A 537 -8.14 27.23 38.26
C HIS A 537 -8.42 27.34 39.77
N PHE A 538 -7.38 27.22 40.60
CA PHE A 538 -7.47 27.30 42.05
C PHE A 538 -6.39 28.26 42.61
N PRO A 539 -6.49 29.57 42.33
CA PRO A 539 -5.45 30.52 42.66
C PRO A 539 -5.21 30.65 44.17
N GLY A 540 -3.95 30.56 44.58
CA GLY A 540 -3.54 30.74 45.97
C GLY A 540 -3.80 29.55 46.90
N THR A 541 -4.23 28.41 46.35
CA THR A 541 -4.36 27.15 47.08
C THR A 541 -3.35 26.13 46.52
N GLY A 542 -2.64 25.42 47.39
CA GLY A 542 -1.89 24.23 47.01
C GLY A 542 -2.82 23.02 46.94
N VAL A 543 -2.31 21.85 46.54
CA VAL A 543 -3.07 20.59 46.44
C VAL A 543 -3.94 20.34 47.68
N GLY A 544 -5.24 20.16 47.45
CA GLY A 544 -6.21 19.86 48.51
C GLY A 544 -6.07 18.45 49.07
N SER A 545 -6.62 18.22 50.26
CA SER A 545 -6.84 16.86 50.78
C SER A 545 -7.98 16.17 50.00
N VAL A 546 -8.07 14.83 50.09
CA VAL A 546 -9.20 14.09 49.50
C VAL A 546 -10.53 14.69 49.94
N GLY A 547 -11.34 15.13 48.97
CA GLY A 547 -12.62 15.80 49.19
C GLY A 547 -12.59 17.32 49.09
N ASP A 548 -11.42 17.95 49.03
CA ASP A 548 -11.30 19.38 48.73
C ASP A 548 -11.52 19.63 47.22
N PRO A 549 -12.10 20.79 46.82
CA PRO A 549 -12.36 21.10 45.40
C PRO A 549 -11.13 21.04 44.50
N ASN A 550 -9.95 21.35 45.03
CA ASN A 550 -8.70 21.38 44.28
C ASN A 550 -7.88 20.08 44.44
N HIS A 551 -8.49 18.99 44.92
CA HIS A 551 -7.87 17.67 44.89
C HIS A 551 -7.99 17.06 43.48
N PRO A 552 -6.98 16.36 42.94
CA PRO A 552 -7.00 15.86 41.57
C PRO A 552 -8.19 14.98 41.18
N ASP A 553 -8.75 14.24 42.14
CA ASP A 553 -9.86 13.32 41.92
C ASP A 553 -11.23 13.93 42.32
N SER A 554 -11.28 15.22 42.64
CA SER A 554 -12.51 15.95 42.95
C SER A 554 -13.18 16.50 41.69
N ASP A 555 -14.50 16.66 41.75
CA ASP A 555 -15.40 17.20 40.74
C ASP A 555 -16.13 18.42 41.35
N PRO A 556 -15.56 19.63 41.25
CA PRO A 556 -16.05 20.81 41.97
C PRO A 556 -17.35 21.39 41.43
N ASP A 557 -17.56 21.30 40.12
CA ASP A 557 -18.73 21.85 39.45
C ASP A 557 -19.87 20.82 39.27
N GLY A 558 -19.58 19.53 39.52
CA GLY A 558 -20.55 18.46 39.58
C GLY A 558 -20.96 17.92 38.21
N ASP A 559 -20.12 18.10 37.18
CA ASP A 559 -20.38 17.64 35.82
C ASP A 559 -20.04 16.15 35.60
N GLY A 560 -19.43 15.51 36.62
CA GLY A 560 -19.00 14.11 36.62
C GLY A 560 -17.55 13.90 36.19
N MET A 561 -16.79 14.97 35.90
CA MET A 561 -15.36 14.92 35.61
C MET A 561 -14.53 15.31 36.82
N SER A 562 -13.50 14.51 37.12
CA SER A 562 -12.50 14.95 38.09
C SER A 562 -11.54 15.97 37.47
N ASN A 563 -10.98 16.87 38.27
CA ASN A 563 -9.93 17.82 37.88
C ASN A 563 -8.83 17.20 36.97
N ARG A 564 -8.41 15.96 37.26
CA ARG A 564 -7.40 15.26 36.45
C ARG A 564 -7.85 14.92 35.03
N ILE A 565 -9.11 14.56 34.87
CA ILE A 565 -9.73 14.28 33.57
C ILE A 565 -9.86 15.60 32.80
N GLU A 566 -10.28 16.65 33.48
CA GLU A 566 -10.44 17.98 32.91
C GLU A 566 -9.13 18.58 32.44
N TYR A 567 -8.06 18.42 33.21
CA TYR A 567 -6.71 18.79 32.79
C TYR A 567 -6.32 18.15 31.45
N ILE A 568 -6.64 16.87 31.24
CA ILE A 568 -6.29 16.14 30.01
C ILE A 568 -7.12 16.63 28.82
N TYR A 569 -8.40 16.95 29.05
CA TYR A 569 -9.27 17.48 28.01
C TYR A 569 -9.14 18.99 27.80
N GLY A 570 -8.47 19.70 28.71
CA GLY A 570 -8.39 21.16 28.69
C GLY A 570 -9.74 21.84 28.95
N SER A 571 -10.63 21.22 29.74
CA SER A 571 -11.86 21.84 30.24
C SER A 571 -11.59 22.66 31.51
N ASP A 572 -12.59 23.42 31.98
CA ASP A 572 -12.48 24.26 33.18
C ASP A 572 -13.22 23.61 34.36
N PRO A 573 -12.51 23.21 35.43
CA PRO A 573 -13.07 22.50 36.59
C PRO A 573 -14.04 23.28 37.46
N ASN A 574 -14.34 24.52 37.08
CA ASN A 574 -15.30 25.36 37.76
C ASN A 574 -16.47 25.76 36.83
N ASP A 575 -16.54 25.19 35.62
CA ASP A 575 -17.59 25.46 34.64
C ASP A 575 -18.16 24.15 34.05
N PRO A 576 -19.37 23.74 34.50
CA PRO A 576 -19.97 22.47 34.10
C PRO A 576 -20.47 22.48 32.64
N ASP A 577 -20.37 23.62 31.92
CA ASP A 577 -20.64 23.74 30.49
C ASP A 577 -19.34 23.69 29.64
N SER A 578 -18.16 23.64 30.25
CA SER A 578 -16.87 23.61 29.56
C SER A 578 -16.58 22.25 28.87
N TYR A 579 -17.34 21.23 29.24
CA TYR A 579 -17.36 19.88 28.67
C TYR A 579 -18.77 19.26 28.80
N PRO A 580 -19.19 18.27 27.96
CA PRO A 580 -18.62 17.77 26.71
C PRO A 580 -18.93 18.64 25.48
N PRO A 581 -18.24 18.41 24.34
CA PRO A 581 -18.69 18.90 23.05
C PRO A 581 -20.16 18.56 22.81
N LYS A 582 -21.01 19.58 22.69
CA LYS A 582 -22.43 19.40 22.38
C LYS A 582 -22.57 18.82 20.98
N MET A 583 -22.88 17.52 20.91
CA MET A 583 -23.17 16.82 19.67
C MET A 583 -24.44 17.39 19.05
N SER A 584 -24.41 17.66 17.75
CA SER A 584 -25.58 18.04 16.95
C SER A 584 -25.81 16.98 15.88
N TYR A 585 -27.07 16.61 15.66
CA TYR A 585 -27.50 15.74 14.57
C TYR A 585 -28.30 16.55 13.54
N ASP A 586 -27.91 16.45 12.27
CA ASP A 586 -28.64 16.97 11.13
C ASP A 586 -29.25 15.80 10.35
N HIS A 587 -30.58 15.69 10.42
CA HIS A 587 -31.33 14.62 9.77
C HIS A 587 -31.48 14.79 8.25
N ILE A 588 -31.28 16.00 7.72
CA ILE A 588 -31.42 16.25 6.27
C ILE A 588 -30.18 15.76 5.55
N ASN A 589 -29.01 16.09 6.11
CA ASN A 589 -27.71 15.71 5.55
C ASN A 589 -27.17 14.40 6.15
N GLU A 590 -27.93 13.78 7.06
CA GLU A 590 -27.51 12.61 7.84
C GLU A 590 -26.11 12.75 8.44
N THR A 591 -25.89 13.84 9.19
CA THR A 591 -24.57 14.11 9.78
C THR A 591 -24.63 14.32 11.29
N VAL A 592 -23.56 13.90 11.96
CA VAL A 592 -23.29 14.17 13.37
C VAL A 592 -22.09 15.12 13.46
N SER A 593 -22.16 16.11 14.34
CA SER A 593 -21.12 17.13 14.46
C SER A 593 -20.90 17.62 15.89
N TRP A 594 -19.66 17.99 16.21
CA TRP A 594 -19.23 18.43 17.54
C TRP A 594 -17.97 19.29 17.46
N ASN A 595 -17.75 20.18 18.43
CA ASN A 595 -16.49 20.93 18.53
C ASN A 595 -15.38 20.01 19.06
N SER A 596 -14.20 20.07 18.49
CA SER A 596 -13.12 19.13 18.83
C SER A 596 -11.92 19.82 19.44
N ILE A 597 -11.27 19.16 20.39
CA ILE A 597 -9.98 19.57 20.92
C ILE A 597 -8.91 19.08 19.94
N ASN A 598 -7.99 19.96 19.56
CA ASN A 598 -6.94 19.62 18.60
C ASN A 598 -6.16 18.37 19.06
N ARG A 599 -6.01 17.39 18.16
CA ARG A 599 -5.28 16.13 18.36
C ARG A 599 -5.84 15.19 19.44
N MET A 600 -7.00 15.46 20.01
CA MET A 600 -7.68 14.50 20.88
C MET A 600 -8.36 13.39 20.06
N PRO A 601 -8.28 12.12 20.47
CA PRO A 601 -8.92 11.03 19.74
C PRO A 601 -10.42 10.94 20.04
N TYR A 602 -11.23 10.98 18.99
CA TYR A 602 -12.68 10.85 19.05
C TYR A 602 -13.13 9.55 18.36
N TYR A 603 -14.03 8.83 19.01
CA TYR A 603 -14.70 7.65 18.47
C TYR A 603 -16.20 7.91 18.44
N LEU A 604 -16.78 8.02 17.25
CA LEU A 604 -18.23 8.09 17.06
C LEU A 604 -18.76 6.66 17.00
N GLU A 605 -19.58 6.30 17.98
CA GLU A 605 -20.16 4.99 18.13
C GLU A 605 -21.67 5.06 17.88
N CYS A 606 -22.23 4.02 17.24
CA CYS A 606 -23.66 3.84 17.10
C CYS A 606 -24.15 2.59 17.84
N SER A 607 -25.42 2.58 18.21
CA SER A 607 -26.09 1.46 18.86
C SER A 607 -27.56 1.38 18.45
N GLU A 608 -28.09 0.17 18.35
CA GLU A 608 -29.52 -0.06 18.09
C GLU A 608 -30.31 -0.28 19.39
N ASP A 609 -29.63 -0.61 20.50
CA ASP A 609 -30.23 -1.03 21.78
C ASP A 609 -29.71 -0.23 23.00
N MET A 610 -28.82 0.74 22.79
CA MET A 610 -28.05 1.47 23.81
C MET A 610 -27.11 0.61 24.68
N HIS A 611 -26.95 -0.68 24.37
CA HIS A 611 -26.13 -1.62 25.13
C HIS A 611 -24.91 -2.05 24.32
N THR A 612 -25.11 -2.43 23.07
CA THR A 612 -24.08 -2.84 22.14
C THR A 612 -23.69 -1.65 21.28
N TRP A 613 -22.45 -1.20 21.40
CA TRP A 613 -21.95 -0.01 20.71
C TRP A 613 -20.86 -0.40 19.72
N THR A 614 -20.97 0.07 18.48
CA THR A 614 -19.99 -0.16 17.41
C THR A 614 -19.40 1.18 16.99
N THR A 615 -18.07 1.26 16.91
CA THR A 615 -17.42 2.46 16.35
C THR A 615 -17.66 2.52 14.86
N ILE A 616 -18.24 3.62 14.39
CA ILE A 616 -18.48 3.88 12.96
C ILE A 616 -17.51 4.89 12.37
N HIS A 617 -16.98 5.79 13.19
CA HIS A 617 -15.89 6.69 12.79
C HIS A 617 -14.91 6.89 13.92
N SER A 618 -13.66 7.12 13.55
CA SER A 618 -12.64 7.57 14.48
C SER A 618 -11.77 8.62 13.82
N CYS A 619 -11.40 9.66 14.56
CA CYS A 619 -10.53 10.72 14.06
C CYS A 619 -9.86 11.48 15.20
N LEU A 620 -8.80 12.21 14.85
CA LEU A 620 -8.24 13.23 15.73
C LEU A 620 -9.06 14.53 15.58
N GLY A 621 -9.25 15.23 16.69
CA GLY A 621 -9.80 16.57 16.69
C GLY A 621 -8.87 17.56 15.98
N THR A 622 -9.46 18.64 15.46
CA THR A 622 -8.77 19.67 14.69
C THR A 622 -8.71 21.01 15.42
N GLY A 623 -9.31 21.12 16.62
CA GLY A 623 -9.57 22.41 17.28
C GLY A 623 -10.86 23.07 16.79
N GLU A 624 -11.43 22.57 15.69
CA GLU A 624 -12.62 23.09 15.04
C GLU A 624 -13.80 22.12 15.15
N ARG A 625 -14.95 22.50 14.58
CA ARG A 625 -16.12 21.63 14.48
C ARG A 625 -15.86 20.47 13.51
N LEU A 626 -15.92 19.24 14.03
CA LEU A 626 -15.94 18.02 13.23
C LEU A 626 -17.36 17.72 12.75
N ILE A 627 -17.47 17.21 11.52
CA ILE A 627 -18.71 16.76 10.89
C ILE A 627 -18.46 15.37 10.32
N LYS A 628 -19.35 14.42 10.61
CA LYS A 628 -19.30 13.04 10.11
C LYS A 628 -20.64 12.65 9.53
N GLU A 629 -20.62 12.20 8.29
CA GLU A 629 -21.76 11.53 7.64
C GLU A 629 -22.07 10.24 8.38
N ILE A 630 -23.34 9.92 8.54
CA ILE A 630 -23.83 8.67 9.13
C ILE A 630 -24.89 8.07 8.21
N SER A 631 -25.00 6.75 8.18
CA SER A 631 -26.07 6.06 7.44
C SER A 631 -27.11 5.54 8.43
N ASN A 632 -28.36 6.02 8.31
CA ASN A 632 -29.47 5.45 9.06
C ASN A 632 -30.12 4.30 8.27
N PRO A 633 -30.50 3.19 8.92
CA PRO A 633 -31.28 2.15 8.26
C PRO A 633 -32.69 2.67 8.00
N ASP A 634 -33.26 2.32 6.84
CA ASP A 634 -34.52 2.85 6.30
C ASP A 634 -35.77 2.68 7.20
N ASN A 635 -35.68 2.03 8.37
CA ASN A 635 -36.80 1.84 9.31
C ASN A 635 -36.42 1.59 10.79
N GLY A 636 -35.23 2.01 11.26
CA GLY A 636 -34.77 1.75 12.64
C GLY A 636 -34.41 3.00 13.45
N GLN A 637 -34.58 2.97 14.78
CA GLN A 637 -33.98 3.96 15.67
C GLN A 637 -32.50 3.59 15.90
N ARG A 638 -31.60 4.56 15.71
CA ARG A 638 -30.18 4.45 16.09
C ARG A 638 -29.81 5.51 17.11
N PHE A 639 -29.00 5.12 18.07
CA PHE A 639 -28.40 5.99 19.07
C PHE A 639 -26.94 6.25 18.70
N TYR A 640 -26.47 7.47 18.89
CA TYR A 640 -25.10 7.87 18.63
C TYR A 640 -24.46 8.44 19.89
N ARG A 641 -23.18 8.13 20.13
CA ARG A 641 -22.39 8.76 21.19
C ARG A 641 -20.96 9.02 20.71
N ILE A 642 -20.33 10.01 21.33
CA ILE A 642 -18.89 10.22 21.21
C ILE A 642 -18.22 9.61 22.44
N LYS A 643 -17.22 8.78 22.21
CA LYS A 643 -16.33 8.27 23.24
C LYS A 643 -14.96 8.91 23.09
N LEU A 644 -14.46 9.48 24.18
CA LEU A 644 -13.09 9.96 24.30
C LEU A 644 -12.24 8.90 25.03
N ARG A 645 -11.00 8.72 24.60
CA ARG A 645 -10.03 7.84 25.28
C ARG A 645 -8.72 8.59 25.51
N PRO A 646 -8.51 9.15 26.71
CA PRO A 646 -7.38 10.02 27.01
C PRO A 646 -6.03 9.28 27.01
#